data_AF-A0A550C0K0-F1
#
_entry.id   AF-A0A550C0K0-F1
#
_cell.length_a   1.000
_cell.length_b   1.000
_cell.length_c   1.000
_cell.angle_alpha   90.00
_cell.angle_beta   90.00
_cell.angle_gamma   90.00
#
_symmetry.space_group_name_H-M   'P 1'
#
loop_
_entity.id
_entity.type
_entity.pdbx_description
1 polymer ?
#
loop_
_entity_poly.entity_id
_entity_poly.type
_entity_poly.pdbx_seq_one_letter_code
_entity_poly.pdbx_strand_id
1 'polypeptide(L)'
;MPRPITSAVRTVRPLEVLSNLAFTNGEIRHIICIYLPRHDLCQVSYVSKDWERTASALIWRDLPSVQPFVHLLPKRLVTRGPGSASYKDYHRPSSGDLQMSKRRLNGLRSREQIVWNRLQPWAVLIKKLCLRIDDLGFVEALTSWSDSPPFPFLEGATVQAHNFGEKHVTLLKKLLPGHLAGLTFYESAQPTCQEHLLAFASSFTSVQQLYLSVSGDGRMQKSTEIGTALCSSGVHILLTLATFSSLRVLVLFCRWSIELPMIPRESFRALTSLTLQGSLSDEIGLLVLRSLQKRHPMEGIHILYGGASREDSEALLLEAVHDSCDEQALRTVKIMSFACEPERTKPIDLAHIQPLSSFSQITTLVLGSEVSLALSDADSTIVASWWPSIRELQLHASNATASVMTLGALASFADQCPDLVKLVLAFNARAETQQLPTPEGRSHSRLETLDVCCSPIDAKNVMIVAYYLAALFPLLQDISCDANSKYEQIWADVLALVLESPRDVTPKAPGSGALSSQSDPMEDDAVGSAMPMVIDGDESGHSTKRAQPVRPSSQANIIRQDGVSSQVASWCTGVEDAAARDTEAGGQDLAQTQRVTDLEQLVAQLEAQLQERNNELEDTRTKLERRYSTMEDKLFSDIRTLERRNADLEKEKTEIEQRYSDVEQDRDAQGKKSLQIQCDYEDFKRRMSRDLDTLRQKLGAVEGEKEALQGRFDWMSREKEEQKHAFEQDREQREQLEKHCADLERWKRDCKQRLQGLVSLE
;
A
#
# COMPACT_ATOMS: atom_id res chain seq x y z
N MET A 1 -45.94 -23.32 61.84
CA MET A 1 -46.36 -22.04 61.22
C MET A 1 -45.11 -21.30 60.75
N PRO A 2 -44.70 -21.44 59.47
CA PRO A 2 -43.47 -20.86 58.97
C PRO A 2 -43.64 -19.37 58.63
N ARG A 3 -42.56 -18.61 58.81
CA ARG A 3 -42.45 -17.16 58.54
C ARG A 3 -42.59 -16.87 57.03
N PRO A 4 -43.17 -15.72 56.63
CA PRO A 4 -43.24 -15.35 55.24
C PRO A 4 -41.85 -14.93 54.73
N ILE A 5 -41.50 -15.50 53.58
CA ILE A 5 -40.32 -15.20 52.79
C ILE A 5 -40.50 -13.78 52.22
N THR A 6 -39.58 -12.89 52.57
CA THR A 6 -39.44 -11.57 51.97
C THR A 6 -39.00 -11.72 50.52
N SER A 7 -39.94 -11.53 49.58
CA SER A 7 -39.65 -11.45 48.15
C SER A 7 -38.83 -10.20 47.86
N ALA A 8 -37.58 -10.39 47.45
CA ALA A 8 -36.73 -9.34 46.91
C ALA A 8 -37.32 -8.84 45.59
N VAL A 9 -38.01 -7.71 45.62
CA VAL A 9 -38.41 -6.96 44.42
C VAL A 9 -37.14 -6.38 43.81
N ARG A 10 -36.62 -7.04 42.78
CA ARG A 10 -35.57 -6.54 41.90
C ARG A 10 -36.12 -5.32 41.18
N THR A 11 -35.77 -4.13 41.65
CA THR A 11 -35.99 -2.87 40.96
C THR A 11 -35.22 -2.88 39.64
N VAL A 12 -35.92 -3.12 38.54
CA VAL A 12 -35.40 -2.90 37.19
C VAL A 12 -35.11 -1.40 37.07
N ARG A 13 -33.83 -1.04 37.16
CA ARG A 13 -33.38 0.34 36.91
C ARG A 13 -33.68 0.68 35.45
N PRO A 14 -34.20 1.88 35.13
CA PRO A 14 -34.49 2.28 33.76
C PRO A 14 -33.21 2.21 32.91
N LEU A 15 -33.33 1.61 31.71
CA LEU A 15 -32.25 1.41 30.73
C LEU A 15 -31.51 2.71 30.35
N GLU A 16 -32.13 3.88 30.54
CA GLU A 16 -31.51 5.20 30.34
C GLU A 16 -30.35 5.51 31.32
N VAL A 17 -30.29 4.83 32.47
CA VAL A 17 -29.19 5.00 33.43
C VAL A 17 -27.98 4.12 33.06
N LEU A 18 -28.20 3.00 32.36
CA LEU A 18 -27.14 2.08 31.95
C LEU A 18 -26.37 2.58 30.71
N SER A 19 -27.04 3.27 29.77
CA SER A 19 -26.36 3.90 28.63
C SER A 19 -25.39 4.99 29.07
N ASN A 20 -25.76 5.79 30.08
CA ASN A 20 -24.87 6.80 30.63
C ASN A 20 -23.66 6.19 31.37
N LEU A 21 -23.80 5.04 32.02
CA LEU A 21 -22.70 4.36 32.71
C LEU A 21 -21.65 3.81 31.73
N ALA A 22 -22.05 3.29 30.58
CA ALA A 22 -21.10 2.80 29.58
C ALA A 22 -20.12 3.89 29.12
N PHE A 23 -20.61 5.12 28.90
CA PHE A 23 -19.77 6.26 28.51
C PHE A 23 -18.99 6.91 29.66
N THR A 24 -19.20 6.48 30.90
CA THR A 24 -18.30 6.86 32.01
C THR A 24 -17.02 6.04 32.04
N ASN A 25 -16.97 4.88 31.38
CA ASN A 25 -15.76 4.08 31.29
C ASN A 25 -14.73 4.76 30.36
N GLY A 26 -13.55 5.07 30.91
CA GLY A 26 -12.45 5.69 30.18
C GLY A 26 -11.95 4.87 29.00
N GLU A 27 -11.95 3.53 29.11
CA GLU A 27 -11.51 2.62 28.04
C GLU A 27 -12.49 2.66 26.85
N ILE A 28 -13.79 2.64 27.11
CA ILE A 28 -14.83 2.72 26.07
C ILE A 28 -14.70 4.05 25.33
N ARG A 29 -14.55 5.17 26.04
CA ARG A 29 -14.31 6.48 25.42
C ARG A 29 -13.03 6.51 24.60
N HIS A 30 -11.96 5.89 25.10
CA HIS A 30 -10.70 5.82 24.37
C HIS A 30 -10.83 5.03 23.07
N ILE A 31 -11.49 3.86 23.12
CA ILE A 31 -11.78 3.04 21.94
C ILE A 31 -12.62 3.84 20.93
N ILE A 32 -13.70 4.49 21.36
CA ILE A 32 -14.53 5.32 20.48
C ILE A 32 -13.68 6.41 19.82
N CYS A 33 -12.91 7.16 20.62
CA CYS A 33 -12.08 8.23 20.10
C CYS A 33 -10.99 7.75 19.13
N ILE A 34 -10.41 6.55 19.30
CA ILE A 34 -9.41 6.00 18.36
C ILE A 34 -9.97 5.89 16.94
N TYR A 35 -11.26 5.55 16.79
CA TYR A 35 -11.89 5.34 15.49
C TYR A 35 -12.52 6.61 14.89
N LEU A 36 -12.53 7.73 15.63
CA LEU A 36 -13.07 8.99 15.12
C LEU A 36 -12.03 9.76 14.31
N PRO A 37 -12.42 10.40 13.19
CA PRO A 37 -11.54 11.32 12.50
C PRO A 37 -11.23 12.54 13.37
N ARG A 38 -10.11 13.21 13.10
CA ARG A 38 -9.62 14.34 13.92
C ARG A 38 -10.64 15.47 14.09
N HIS A 39 -11.45 15.74 13.06
CA HIS A 39 -12.52 16.72 13.14
C HIS A 39 -13.54 16.35 14.23
N ASP A 40 -13.95 15.09 14.27
CA ASP A 40 -14.96 14.61 15.21
C ASP A 40 -14.40 14.49 16.62
N LEU A 41 -13.10 14.18 16.75
CA LEU A 41 -12.40 14.27 18.04
C LEU A 41 -12.50 15.67 18.65
N CYS A 42 -12.32 16.73 17.84
CA CYS A 42 -12.51 18.10 18.32
C CYS A 42 -13.94 18.33 18.80
N GLN A 43 -14.95 17.85 18.07
CA GLN A 43 -16.36 18.00 18.48
C GLN A 43 -16.64 17.25 19.79
N VAL A 44 -16.17 16.01 19.89
CA VAL A 44 -16.33 15.18 21.09
C VAL A 44 -15.62 15.80 22.30
N SER A 45 -14.49 16.49 22.11
CA SER A 45 -13.83 17.19 23.23
C SER A 45 -14.68 18.29 23.88
N TYR A 46 -15.69 18.83 23.18
CA TYR A 46 -16.60 19.84 23.74
C TYR A 46 -17.80 19.25 24.50
N VAL A 47 -18.01 17.93 24.44
CA VAL A 47 -19.21 17.29 25.03
C VAL A 47 -19.16 17.25 26.55
N SER A 48 -18.02 16.88 27.14
CA SER A 48 -17.81 16.88 28.60
C SER A 48 -16.32 16.92 28.94
N LYS A 49 -15.96 17.25 30.19
CA LYS A 49 -14.56 17.26 30.66
C LYS A 49 -13.85 15.91 30.52
N ASP A 50 -14.60 14.82 30.65
CA ASP A 50 -14.04 13.50 30.50
C ASP A 50 -13.72 13.18 29.03
N TRP A 51 -14.65 13.51 28.13
CA TRP A 51 -14.42 13.40 26.70
C TRP A 51 -13.33 14.36 26.23
N GLU A 52 -13.27 15.58 26.78
CA GLU A 52 -12.17 16.53 26.58
C GLU A 52 -10.84 15.89 26.93
N ARG A 53 -10.71 15.25 28.10
CA ARG A 53 -9.46 14.62 28.54
C ARG A 53 -9.01 13.49 27.60
N THR A 54 -9.94 12.61 27.19
CA THR A 54 -9.63 11.47 26.32
C THR A 54 -9.39 11.91 24.87
N ALA A 55 -10.26 12.74 24.32
CA ALA A 55 -10.16 13.22 22.94
C ALA A 55 -8.94 14.14 22.77
N SER A 56 -8.69 15.06 23.71
CA SER A 56 -7.53 15.96 23.61
C SER A 56 -6.21 15.20 23.71
N ALA A 57 -6.13 14.15 24.53
CA ALA A 57 -4.95 13.29 24.54
C ALA A 57 -4.64 12.73 23.14
N LEU A 58 -5.66 12.31 22.39
CA LEU A 58 -5.50 11.80 21.02
C LEU A 58 -5.28 12.91 19.98
N ILE A 59 -5.96 14.06 20.10
CA ILE A 59 -5.77 15.23 19.22
C ILE A 59 -4.32 15.73 19.31
N TRP A 60 -3.76 15.79 20.52
CA TRP A 60 -2.41 16.27 20.75
C TRP A 60 -1.35 15.17 20.57
N ARG A 61 -1.71 13.89 20.64
CA ARG A 61 -0.76 12.77 20.47
C ARG A 61 0.02 12.88 19.17
N ASP A 62 -0.68 13.12 18.07
CA ASP A 62 -0.14 13.14 16.72
C ASP A 62 -0.30 14.56 16.13
N LEU A 63 0.74 15.38 16.23
CA LEU A 63 0.69 16.79 15.84
C LEU A 63 1.31 16.99 14.44
N PRO A 64 0.53 17.47 13.43
CA PRO A 64 0.96 17.53 12.04
C PRO A 64 1.86 18.74 11.72
N SER A 65 1.93 19.72 12.62
CA SER A 65 2.85 20.86 12.59
C SER A 65 2.97 21.44 13.99
N VAL A 66 3.97 22.27 14.28
CA VAL A 66 4.02 23.01 15.55
C VAL A 66 2.94 24.09 15.62
N GLN A 67 2.32 24.47 14.50
CA GLN A 67 1.43 25.62 14.42
C GLN A 67 0.26 25.61 15.42
N PRO A 68 -0.49 24.53 15.66
CA PRO A 68 -1.56 24.54 16.65
C PRO A 68 -1.05 24.91 18.06
N PHE A 69 0.15 24.47 18.40
CA PHE A 69 0.82 24.82 19.64
C PHE A 69 1.22 26.31 19.65
N VAL A 70 1.70 26.83 18.51
CA VAL A 70 2.03 28.25 18.33
C VAL A 70 0.80 29.15 18.49
N HIS A 71 -0.37 28.74 18.00
CA HIS A 71 -1.61 29.52 18.11
C HIS A 71 -2.11 29.69 19.55
N LEU A 72 -1.70 28.80 20.46
CA LEU A 72 -1.98 28.93 21.89
C LEU A 72 -1.07 29.94 22.58
N LEU A 73 0.01 30.38 21.93
CA LEU A 73 0.89 31.41 22.44
C LEU A 73 0.27 32.79 22.24
N PRO A 74 0.42 33.72 23.20
CA PRO A 74 0.00 35.10 23.02
C PRO A 74 0.57 35.69 21.73
N LYS A 75 -0.27 36.30 20.89
CA LYS A 75 0.11 36.88 19.59
C LYS A 75 1.35 37.78 19.64
N ARG A 76 1.56 38.48 20.77
CA ARG A 76 2.72 39.36 20.99
C ARG A 76 4.08 38.63 20.97
N LEU A 77 4.09 37.32 21.27
CA LEU A 77 5.27 36.47 21.18
C LEU A 77 5.49 35.97 19.75
N VAL A 78 4.40 35.69 19.03
CA VAL A 78 4.41 35.19 17.65
C VAL A 78 4.90 36.25 16.65
N THR A 79 4.50 37.52 16.82
CA THR A 79 4.85 38.62 15.88
C THR A 79 6.33 39.03 15.90
N ARG A 80 7.13 38.49 16.83
CA ARG A 80 8.56 38.84 16.98
C ARG A 80 9.52 37.90 16.27
N GLY A 81 9.01 36.95 15.49
CA GLY A 81 9.84 35.97 14.79
C GLY A 81 10.91 36.62 13.88
N PRO A 82 12.08 35.98 13.68
CA PRO A 82 13.29 36.59 13.12
C PRO A 82 13.22 37.10 11.67
N GLY A 83 12.07 37.05 11.01
CA GLY A 83 11.92 37.38 9.59
C GLY A 83 10.76 38.29 9.20
N SER A 84 9.84 38.68 10.12
CA SER A 84 8.67 39.51 9.74
C SER A 84 8.87 41.02 9.89
N ALA A 85 10.06 41.47 10.27
CA ALA A 85 10.41 42.87 10.16
C ALA A 85 10.76 43.16 8.69
N SER A 86 9.88 43.92 8.02
CA SER A 86 10.29 44.83 6.95
C SER A 86 11.65 45.44 7.31
N TYR A 87 12.70 45.01 6.61
CA TYR A 87 14.11 45.26 6.93
C TYR A 87 14.51 46.74 6.76
N LYS A 88 13.55 47.66 6.68
CA LYS A 88 13.80 49.07 6.34
C LYS A 88 13.79 50.06 7.52
N ASP A 89 13.25 49.71 8.71
CA ASP A 89 12.97 50.76 9.72
C ASP A 89 13.62 50.60 11.12
N TYR A 90 14.66 49.78 11.30
CA TYR A 90 15.41 49.80 12.57
C TYR A 90 16.76 50.52 12.45
N HIS A 91 16.73 51.80 12.83
CA HIS A 91 17.91 52.52 13.26
C HIS A 91 18.64 51.74 14.37
N ARG A 92 19.94 51.57 14.15
CA ARG A 92 20.95 51.02 15.06
C ARG A 92 20.81 51.67 16.46
N PRO A 93 20.50 50.92 17.54
CA PRO A 93 20.54 51.49 18.88
C PRO A 93 22.00 51.77 19.26
N SER A 94 22.25 52.93 19.86
CA SER A 94 23.58 53.27 20.38
C SER A 94 23.93 52.38 21.58
N SER A 95 25.23 52.17 21.79
CA SER A 95 25.84 51.23 22.74
C SER A 95 25.47 51.43 24.23
N GLY A 96 24.63 52.42 24.58
CA GLY A 96 24.23 52.73 25.96
C GLY A 96 23.04 51.93 26.50
N ASP A 97 22.23 51.27 25.65
CA ASP A 97 20.96 50.65 26.06
C ASP A 97 21.04 49.15 26.42
N LEU A 98 22.22 48.53 26.37
CA LEU A 98 22.37 47.09 26.60
C LEU A 98 22.03 46.65 28.04
N GLN A 99 22.20 47.50 29.06
CA GLN A 99 21.89 47.12 30.44
C GLN A 99 20.39 47.17 30.79
N MET A 100 19.62 48.08 30.19
CA MET A 100 18.15 48.11 30.31
C MET A 100 17.49 46.92 29.58
N SER A 101 18.16 46.36 28.56
CA SER A 101 17.69 45.19 27.84
C SER A 101 17.66 43.91 28.70
N LYS A 102 18.67 43.67 29.56
CA LYS A 102 18.73 42.45 30.40
C LYS A 102 17.63 42.39 31.46
N ARG A 103 17.28 43.51 32.10
CA ARG A 103 16.18 43.55 33.08
C ARG A 103 14.81 43.41 32.40
N ARG A 104 14.62 44.00 31.22
CA ARG A 104 13.40 43.80 30.42
C ARG A 104 13.30 42.36 29.88
N LEU A 105 14.41 41.75 29.45
CA LEU A 105 14.48 40.35 29.02
C LEU A 105 14.17 39.39 30.16
N ASN A 106 14.68 39.63 31.38
CA ASN A 106 14.35 38.80 32.54
C ASN A 106 12.89 38.93 32.97
N GLY A 107 12.31 40.13 32.92
CA GLY A 107 10.87 40.33 33.19
C GLY A 107 9.95 39.72 32.12
N LEU A 108 10.40 39.68 30.86
CA LEU A 108 9.72 38.97 29.77
C LEU A 108 9.79 37.45 29.97
N ARG A 109 10.95 36.91 30.36
CA ARG A 109 11.13 35.49 30.71
C ARG A 109 10.13 35.03 31.78
N SER A 110 9.90 35.83 32.83
CA SER A 110 8.92 35.46 33.87
C SER A 110 7.48 35.36 33.35
N ARG A 111 7.08 36.21 32.39
CA ARG A 111 5.74 36.15 31.78
C ARG A 111 5.63 35.03 30.76
N GLU A 112 6.68 34.81 29.97
CA GLU A 112 6.78 33.71 29.02
C GLU A 112 6.75 32.35 29.72
N GLN A 113 7.43 32.21 30.87
CA GLN A 113 7.40 31.01 31.69
C GLN A 113 5.98 30.67 32.18
N ILE A 114 5.17 31.66 32.54
CA ILE A 114 3.78 31.44 32.96
C ILE A 114 2.95 30.85 31.80
N VAL A 115 3.19 31.31 30.57
CA VAL A 115 2.53 30.76 29.38
C VAL A 115 3.02 29.34 29.12
N TRP A 116 4.33 29.10 29.19
CA TRP A 116 4.90 27.76 29.03
C TRP A 116 4.32 26.76 30.04
N ASN A 117 4.23 27.14 31.31
CA ASN A 117 3.65 26.30 32.37
C ASN A 117 2.17 25.94 32.08
N ARG A 118 1.43 26.76 31.31
CA ARG A 118 0.06 26.43 30.86
C ARG A 118 0.02 25.48 29.67
N LEU A 119 1.06 25.49 28.84
CA LEU A 119 1.15 24.64 27.65
C LEU A 119 1.82 23.29 27.92
N GLN A 120 2.66 23.21 28.96
CA GLN A 120 3.37 22.00 29.35
C GLN A 120 2.47 20.75 29.47
N PRO A 121 1.24 20.80 30.04
CA PRO A 121 0.38 19.63 30.09
C PRO A 121 0.03 19.08 28.70
N TRP A 122 -0.12 19.94 27.70
CA TRP A 122 -0.39 19.54 26.31
C TRP A 122 0.88 19.03 25.62
N ALA A 123 2.02 19.68 25.87
CA ALA A 123 3.29 19.30 25.29
C ALA A 123 3.71 17.87 25.69
N VAL A 124 3.38 17.46 26.91
CA VAL A 124 3.59 16.11 27.45
C VAL A 124 2.76 15.04 26.73
N LEU A 125 1.64 15.41 26.12
CA LEU A 125 0.76 14.47 25.39
C LEU A 125 1.27 14.19 23.97
N ILE A 126 2.14 15.03 23.42
CA ILE A 126 2.63 14.91 22.05
C ILE A 126 3.62 13.73 21.99
N LYS A 127 3.23 12.70 21.23
CA LYS A 127 4.04 11.50 20.98
C LYS A 127 4.64 11.52 19.58
N LYS A 128 3.95 12.09 18.59
CA LYS A 128 4.45 12.28 17.23
C LYS A 128 4.34 13.74 16.80
N LEU A 129 5.41 14.28 16.23
CA LEU A 129 5.47 15.67 15.81
C LEU A 129 6.01 15.79 14.39
N CYS A 130 5.24 16.40 13.50
CA CYS A 130 5.73 16.80 12.19
C CYS A 130 6.21 18.26 12.24
N LEU A 131 7.40 18.52 11.68
CA LEU A 131 8.11 19.80 11.68
C LEU A 131 8.35 20.19 10.24
N ARG A 132 7.86 21.34 9.80
CA ARG A 132 8.23 21.91 8.51
C ARG A 132 9.34 22.94 8.70
N ILE A 133 10.17 23.17 7.69
CA ILE A 133 11.21 24.21 7.80
C ILE A 133 10.64 25.59 8.10
N ASP A 134 9.47 25.91 7.55
CA ASP A 134 8.78 27.16 7.84
C ASP A 134 8.45 27.31 9.34
N ASP A 135 8.42 26.20 10.09
CA ASP A 135 8.19 26.19 11.53
C ASP A 135 9.46 26.46 12.36
N LEU A 136 10.67 26.48 11.75
CA LEU A 136 11.92 26.57 12.50
C LEU A 136 12.11 27.90 13.26
N GLY A 137 11.57 29.00 12.74
CA GLY A 137 11.55 30.26 13.46
C GLY A 137 10.75 30.17 14.78
N PHE A 138 9.71 29.32 14.81
CA PHE A 138 8.97 29.03 16.04
C PHE A 138 9.70 28.04 16.94
N VAL A 139 10.40 27.06 16.36
CA VAL A 139 11.25 26.14 17.13
C VAL A 139 12.37 26.89 17.86
N GLU A 140 12.98 27.89 17.23
CA GLU A 140 13.97 28.75 17.89
C GLU A 140 13.38 29.51 19.08
N ALA A 141 12.17 30.06 18.93
CA ALA A 141 11.47 30.71 20.04
C ALA A 141 11.15 29.72 21.18
N LEU A 142 10.60 28.54 20.86
CA LEU A 142 10.25 27.51 21.84
C LEU A 142 11.47 27.00 22.62
N THR A 143 12.57 26.72 21.91
CA THR A 143 13.81 26.24 22.53
C THR A 143 14.55 27.31 23.33
N SER A 144 14.18 28.59 23.18
CA SER A 144 14.70 29.68 24.01
C SER A 144 14.00 29.83 25.37
N TRP A 145 12.82 29.21 25.53
CA TRP A 145 11.98 29.34 26.72
C TRP A 145 12.16 28.24 27.74
N SER A 146 12.81 27.14 27.36
CA SER A 146 12.98 25.98 28.22
C SER A 146 14.43 25.49 28.15
N ASP A 147 15.01 25.22 29.32
CA ASP A 147 16.31 24.55 29.43
C ASP A 147 16.20 23.03 29.14
N SER A 148 14.98 22.49 29.14
CA SER A 148 14.67 21.10 28.79
C SER A 148 13.88 21.00 27.47
N PRO A 149 13.91 19.84 26.78
CA PRO A 149 13.16 19.63 25.55
C PRO A 149 11.67 19.91 25.78
N PRO A 150 11.03 20.74 24.93
CA PRO A 150 9.62 21.11 25.10
C PRO A 150 8.67 19.92 25.02
N PHE A 151 9.07 18.84 24.34
CA PHE A 151 8.27 17.62 24.15
C PHE A 151 8.99 16.43 24.79
N PRO A 152 8.95 16.29 26.13
CA PRO A 152 9.78 15.32 26.85
C PRO A 152 9.36 13.86 26.63
N PHE A 153 8.19 13.60 26.07
CA PHE A 153 7.67 12.25 25.80
C PHE A 153 7.50 11.96 24.31
N LEU A 154 8.15 12.75 23.45
CA LEU A 154 8.08 12.58 22.02
C LEU A 154 8.74 11.26 21.63
N GLU A 155 7.94 10.35 21.09
CA GLU A 155 8.36 9.03 20.63
C GLU A 155 8.74 9.06 19.15
N GLY A 156 8.16 9.96 18.35
CA GLY A 156 8.59 10.13 16.97
C GLY A 156 8.50 11.54 16.42
N ALA A 157 9.36 11.82 15.45
CA ALA A 157 9.40 13.11 14.77
C ALA A 157 9.46 12.92 13.26
N THR A 158 8.71 13.74 12.54
CA THR A 158 8.79 13.88 11.08
C THR A 158 9.32 15.26 10.76
N VAL A 159 10.39 15.36 9.97
CA VAL A 159 11.01 16.64 9.62
C VAL A 159 10.96 16.82 8.11
N GLN A 160 10.21 17.82 7.65
CA GLN A 160 10.08 18.21 6.25
C GLN A 160 10.92 19.47 6.01
N ALA A 161 12.02 19.33 5.27
CA ALA A 161 13.05 20.33 5.21
C ALA A 161 13.68 20.51 3.83
N HIS A 162 13.62 21.74 3.30
CA HIS A 162 14.44 22.25 2.18
C HIS A 162 15.67 23.03 2.67
N ASN A 163 16.88 22.63 2.28
CA ASN A 163 18.14 23.24 2.74
C ASN A 163 18.40 22.97 4.24
N PHE A 164 18.32 21.73 4.68
CA PHE A 164 18.63 21.36 6.06
C PHE A 164 20.11 21.68 6.40
N GLY A 165 20.35 22.64 7.30
CA GLY A 165 21.68 23.12 7.66
C GLY A 165 22.00 22.97 9.14
N GLU A 166 23.21 23.39 9.55
CA GLU A 166 23.76 23.18 10.91
C GLU A 166 22.91 23.86 11.99
N LYS A 167 22.35 25.02 11.65
CA LYS A 167 21.40 25.74 12.51
C LYS A 167 20.18 24.88 12.81
N HIS A 168 19.65 24.16 11.83
CA HIS A 168 18.48 23.29 11.99
C HIS A 168 18.81 22.10 12.89
N VAL A 169 19.98 21.49 12.70
CA VAL A 169 20.51 20.44 13.59
C VAL A 169 20.53 20.91 15.04
N THR A 170 21.12 22.08 15.28
CA THR A 170 21.26 22.63 16.64
C THR A 170 19.90 22.92 17.29
N LEU A 171 18.95 23.45 16.51
CA LEU A 171 17.58 23.72 16.97
C LEU A 171 16.84 22.42 17.28
N LEU A 172 16.89 21.43 16.40
CA LEU A 172 16.21 20.17 16.62
C LEU A 172 16.80 19.36 17.78
N LYS A 173 18.12 19.43 18.03
CA LYS A 173 18.74 18.80 19.21
C LYS A 173 18.21 19.37 20.53
N LYS A 174 17.81 20.64 20.53
CA LYS A 174 17.16 21.27 21.70
C LYS A 174 15.68 20.93 21.79
N LEU A 175 15.02 20.72 20.65
CA LEU A 175 13.59 20.46 20.58
C LEU A 175 13.24 19.01 20.92
N LEU A 176 13.98 18.06 20.34
CA LEU A 176 13.68 16.64 20.42
C LEU A 176 14.35 16.04 21.66
N PRO A 177 13.68 15.13 22.38
CA PRO A 177 14.30 14.40 23.47
C PRO A 177 15.37 13.43 22.93
N GLY A 178 16.41 13.15 23.73
CA GLY A 178 17.45 12.18 23.35
C GLY A 178 16.97 10.73 23.20
N HIS A 179 15.73 10.41 23.59
CA HIS A 179 15.15 9.06 23.60
C HIS A 179 14.10 8.81 22.49
N LEU A 180 14.24 9.45 21.33
CA LEU A 180 13.28 9.34 20.23
C LEU A 180 13.26 7.92 19.65
N ALA A 181 12.08 7.29 19.56
CA ALA A 181 11.93 5.93 19.02
C ALA A 181 11.84 5.90 17.49
N GLY A 182 11.23 6.90 16.86
CA GLY A 182 11.01 6.95 15.42
C GLY A 182 11.34 8.30 14.78
N LEU A 183 12.21 8.33 13.78
CA LEU A 183 12.62 9.57 13.13
C LEU A 183 12.40 9.47 11.62
N THR A 184 11.65 10.41 11.05
CA THR A 184 11.27 10.46 9.63
C THR A 184 11.76 11.77 9.03
N PHE A 185 12.50 11.75 7.93
CA PHE A 185 12.89 12.97 7.21
C PHE A 185 12.32 12.99 5.80
N TYR A 186 11.93 14.16 5.33
CA TYR A 186 11.58 14.43 3.95
C TYR A 186 12.38 15.65 3.49
N GLU A 187 13.39 15.44 2.65
CA GLU A 187 14.25 16.50 2.17
C GLU A 187 14.32 16.58 0.63
N SER A 188 14.49 17.80 0.11
CA SER A 188 14.86 18.04 -1.28
C SER A 188 16.37 17.86 -1.50
N ALA A 189 16.72 17.15 -2.58
CA ALA A 189 17.99 16.63 -3.09
C ALA A 189 19.36 17.34 -2.90
N GLN A 190 19.58 18.25 -1.95
CA GLN A 190 20.91 18.85 -1.76
C GLN A 190 21.84 17.91 -0.95
N PRO A 191 23.03 17.54 -1.48
CA PRO A 191 23.95 16.61 -0.80
C PRO A 191 24.46 17.11 0.56
N THR A 192 24.73 18.42 0.69
CA THR A 192 25.25 19.05 1.92
C THR A 192 24.31 18.87 3.11
N CYS A 193 23.01 18.77 2.85
CA CYS A 193 22.01 18.62 3.89
C CYS A 193 21.99 17.21 4.50
N GLN A 194 22.38 16.19 3.73
CA GLN A 194 22.44 14.81 4.19
C GLN A 194 23.48 14.61 5.29
N GLU A 195 24.65 15.23 5.18
CA GLU A 195 25.69 15.15 6.22
C GLU A 195 25.17 15.71 7.56
N HIS A 196 24.44 16.82 7.50
CA HIS A 196 23.87 17.48 8.66
C HIS A 196 22.72 16.64 9.26
N LEU A 197 21.89 16.03 8.42
CA LEU A 197 20.86 15.09 8.84
C LEU A 197 21.44 13.87 9.55
N LEU A 198 22.54 13.32 9.07
CA LEU A 198 23.19 12.17 9.70
C LEU A 198 23.84 12.54 11.02
N ALA A 199 24.56 13.66 11.07
CA ALA A 199 25.14 14.20 12.30
C ALA A 199 24.06 14.54 13.34
N PHE A 200 22.83 14.78 12.88
CA PHE A 200 21.66 14.94 13.73
C PHE A 200 21.09 13.59 14.18
N ALA A 201 20.82 12.67 13.26
CA ALA A 201 20.28 11.34 13.59
C ALA A 201 21.21 10.57 14.53
N SER A 202 22.54 10.63 14.31
CA SER A 202 23.54 9.96 15.14
C SER A 202 23.63 10.49 16.57
N SER A 203 23.02 11.66 16.85
CA SER A 203 22.93 12.18 18.21
C SER A 203 21.86 11.49 19.06
N PHE A 204 21.01 10.65 18.47
CA PHE A 204 20.00 9.88 19.18
C PHE A 204 20.39 8.40 19.25
N THR A 205 20.73 7.92 20.44
CA THR A 205 21.14 6.52 20.66
C THR A 205 19.98 5.53 20.73
N SER A 206 18.75 6.03 20.72
CA SER A 206 17.52 5.32 21.04
C SER A 206 16.60 5.09 19.84
N VAL A 207 16.96 5.61 18.66
CA VAL A 207 16.14 5.53 17.45
C VAL A 207 16.02 4.08 17.00
N GLN A 208 14.81 3.55 17.08
CA GLN A 208 14.46 2.19 16.67
C GLN A 208 14.00 2.14 15.22
N GLN A 209 13.32 3.19 14.77
CA GLN A 209 12.82 3.33 13.41
C GLN A 209 13.41 4.58 12.80
N LEU A 210 14.23 4.42 11.77
CA LEU A 210 14.73 5.54 11.00
C LEU A 210 14.23 5.43 9.58
N TYR A 211 13.57 6.50 9.17
CA TYR A 211 13.09 6.67 7.83
C TYR A 211 13.65 7.98 7.30
N LEU A 212 14.35 7.88 6.19
CA LEU A 212 14.90 9.03 5.52
C LEU A 212 14.18 9.08 4.16
N SER A 213 13.82 10.25 3.66
CA SER A 213 13.23 10.45 2.34
C SER A 213 13.90 11.61 1.64
N VAL A 214 14.39 11.38 0.42
CA VAL A 214 15.05 12.41 -0.38
C VAL A 214 14.48 12.35 -1.78
N SER A 215 13.35 13.02 -2.04
CA SER A 215 12.77 13.04 -3.38
C SER A 215 13.01 14.41 -4.02
N GLY A 216 13.63 14.44 -5.21
CA GLY A 216 13.74 15.65 -6.03
C GLY A 216 12.43 16.11 -6.67
N ASP A 217 11.43 15.22 -6.78
CA ASP A 217 10.16 15.51 -7.45
C ASP A 217 9.02 15.61 -6.44
N GLY A 218 8.55 16.84 -6.18
CA GLY A 218 7.55 17.18 -5.17
C GLY A 218 6.12 16.63 -5.37
N ARG A 219 5.93 15.47 -6.01
CA ARG A 219 4.63 14.78 -6.09
C ARG A 219 4.51 13.75 -4.97
N MET A 220 4.05 14.19 -3.80
CA MET A 220 3.61 13.29 -2.74
C MET A 220 2.26 12.65 -3.13
N GLN A 221 2.26 11.40 -3.56
CA GLN A 221 1.06 10.55 -3.47
C GLN A 221 0.89 10.08 -2.02
N LYS A 222 -0.36 9.96 -1.57
CA LYS A 222 -0.72 9.46 -0.24
C LYS A 222 -0.44 7.95 -0.16
N SER A 223 0.82 7.54 -0.02
CA SER A 223 1.20 6.21 0.45
C SER A 223 1.86 6.33 1.82
N THR A 224 1.60 5.38 2.70
CA THR A 224 2.21 5.26 4.04
C THR A 224 3.69 4.83 4.02
N GLU A 225 4.32 4.84 2.84
CA GLU A 225 5.70 4.43 2.58
C GLU A 225 6.30 5.36 1.50
N ILE A 226 7.44 6.02 1.78
CA ILE A 226 8.03 7.17 1.07
C ILE A 226 9.51 7.36 1.52
N GLY A 227 10.45 6.48 1.16
CA GLY A 227 11.83 6.54 1.66
C GLY A 227 12.84 7.33 0.82
N THR A 228 14.14 7.07 1.04
CA THR A 228 15.27 7.95 0.65
C THR A 228 15.52 7.96 -0.83
N ALA A 229 16.26 8.93 -1.34
CA ALA A 229 17.19 8.65 -2.42
C ALA A 229 18.58 8.86 -1.85
N LEU A 230 19.42 7.82 -1.80
CA LEU A 230 20.84 8.01 -1.53
C LEU A 230 21.44 8.82 -2.71
N CYS A 231 22.01 9.99 -2.39
CA CYS A 231 22.80 10.80 -3.32
C CYS A 231 24.27 10.33 -3.28
N SER A 232 25.14 10.87 -4.14
CA SER A 232 26.57 10.48 -4.25
C SER A 232 27.38 10.53 -2.93
N SER A 233 26.92 11.25 -1.91
CA SER A 233 27.47 11.24 -0.54
C SER A 233 26.98 10.07 0.34
N GLY A 234 26.17 9.16 -0.20
CA GLY A 234 25.44 8.11 0.54
C GLY A 234 26.31 7.04 1.19
N VAL A 235 27.57 6.96 0.81
CA VAL A 235 28.60 6.09 1.41
C VAL A 235 28.67 6.29 2.93
N HIS A 236 28.73 7.54 3.38
CA HIS A 236 28.86 7.83 4.80
C HIS A 236 27.56 7.59 5.58
N ILE A 237 26.40 7.59 4.90
CA ILE A 237 25.10 7.29 5.50
C ILE A 237 25.12 5.86 6.02
N LEU A 238 25.40 4.87 5.17
CA LEU A 238 25.35 3.47 5.57
C LEU A 238 26.32 3.15 6.71
N LEU A 239 27.53 3.71 6.69
CA LEU A 239 28.50 3.57 7.77
C LEU A 239 28.01 4.18 9.09
N THR A 240 27.35 5.33 9.03
CA THR A 240 26.77 5.95 10.23
C THR A 240 25.59 5.14 10.75
N LEU A 241 24.70 4.68 9.86
CA LEU A 241 23.54 3.86 10.20
C LEU A 241 23.94 2.51 10.83
N ALA A 242 25.04 1.93 10.35
CA ALA A 242 25.62 0.71 10.91
C ALA A 242 26.01 0.84 12.40
N THR A 243 26.29 2.06 12.87
CA THR A 243 26.65 2.31 14.28
C THR A 243 25.45 2.34 15.24
N PHE A 244 24.21 2.39 14.72
CA PHE A 244 23.02 2.42 15.57
C PHE A 244 22.70 1.02 16.11
N SER A 245 23.04 0.78 17.37
CA SER A 245 22.80 -0.49 18.05
C SER A 245 21.34 -0.79 18.33
N SER A 246 20.46 0.22 18.26
CA SER A 246 19.02 0.12 18.55
C SER A 246 18.13 0.13 17.30
N LEU A 247 18.70 0.34 16.11
CA LEU A 247 17.95 0.43 14.85
C LEU A 247 17.35 -0.93 14.48
N ARG A 248 16.02 -1.01 14.46
CA ARG A 248 15.25 -2.22 14.15
C ARG A 248 14.69 -2.24 12.74
N VAL A 249 14.29 -1.09 12.21
CA VAL A 249 13.71 -0.98 10.87
C VAL A 249 14.51 0.03 10.08
N LEU A 250 15.04 -0.41 8.94
CA LEU A 250 15.78 0.42 8.00
C LEU A 250 15.04 0.45 6.67
N VAL A 251 14.58 1.62 6.26
CA VAL A 251 13.97 1.85 4.94
C VAL A 251 14.82 2.85 4.17
N LEU A 252 15.40 2.42 3.04
CA LEU A 252 16.20 3.26 2.15
C LEU A 252 15.70 3.16 0.73
N PHE A 253 15.68 4.26 -0.01
CA PHE A 253 15.61 4.18 -1.47
C PHE A 253 16.88 4.81 -2.09
N CYS A 254 17.28 4.26 -3.22
CA CYS A 254 18.62 4.33 -3.78
C CYS A 254 18.46 4.62 -5.27
N ARG A 255 18.70 5.86 -5.71
CA ARG A 255 18.42 6.24 -7.11
C ARG A 255 19.66 6.38 -7.98
N TRP A 256 20.85 6.52 -7.41
CA TRP A 256 22.05 6.92 -8.15
C TRP A 256 23.17 5.91 -7.98
N SER A 257 24.07 5.83 -8.97
CA SER A 257 25.31 5.05 -8.89
C SER A 257 26.27 5.71 -7.89
N ILE A 258 26.70 4.95 -6.88
CA ILE A 258 27.63 5.41 -5.83
C ILE A 258 28.65 4.29 -5.64
N GLU A 259 29.92 4.65 -5.43
CA GLU A 259 30.91 3.71 -4.94
C GLU A 259 30.53 3.24 -3.54
N LEU A 260 30.28 1.95 -3.36
CA LEU A 260 29.77 1.45 -2.10
C LEU A 260 30.90 1.26 -1.06
N PRO A 261 30.72 1.73 0.19
CA PRO A 261 31.70 1.52 1.24
C PRO A 261 31.72 0.07 1.71
N MET A 262 32.85 -0.34 2.26
CA MET A 262 32.90 -1.53 3.11
C MET A 262 32.25 -1.22 4.46
N ILE A 263 31.11 -1.86 4.75
CA ILE A 263 30.47 -1.80 6.07
C ILE A 263 31.21 -2.76 7.02
N PRO A 264 31.58 -2.34 8.25
CA PRO A 264 32.18 -3.23 9.24
C PRO A 264 31.30 -4.44 9.54
N ARG A 265 31.90 -5.59 9.84
CA ARG A 265 31.15 -6.78 10.28
C ARG A 265 30.49 -6.54 11.64
N GLU A 266 29.41 -7.28 11.91
CA GLU A 266 28.59 -7.16 13.12
C GLU A 266 27.93 -5.79 13.30
N SER A 267 27.63 -5.14 12.19
CA SER A 267 26.84 -3.91 12.14
C SER A 267 25.34 -4.22 12.28
N PHE A 268 24.53 -3.20 12.57
CA PHE A 268 23.06 -3.32 12.59
C PHE A 268 22.50 -4.38 13.56
N ARG A 269 23.07 -4.47 14.77
CA ARG A 269 22.79 -5.54 15.75
C ARG A 269 21.32 -5.73 16.16
N ALA A 270 20.48 -4.71 16.02
CA ALA A 270 19.06 -4.80 16.35
C ALA A 270 18.14 -4.85 15.12
N LEU A 271 18.67 -4.86 13.90
CA LEU A 271 17.89 -4.70 12.67
C LEU A 271 17.02 -5.92 12.40
N THR A 272 15.70 -5.79 12.50
CA THR A 272 14.74 -6.88 12.23
C THR A 272 14.05 -6.71 10.88
N SER A 273 14.04 -5.52 10.29
CA SER A 273 13.42 -5.28 8.99
C SER A 273 14.26 -4.36 8.11
N LEU A 274 14.53 -4.81 6.89
CA LEU A 274 15.28 -4.09 5.86
C LEU A 274 14.38 -3.88 4.65
N THR A 275 14.16 -2.62 4.26
CA THR A 275 13.49 -2.26 3.01
C THR A 275 14.40 -1.36 2.19
N LEU A 276 14.78 -1.80 1.00
CA LEU A 276 15.60 -1.10 0.04
C LEU A 276 14.81 -0.96 -1.25
N GLN A 277 14.78 0.23 -1.82
CA GLN A 277 14.12 0.48 -3.09
C GLN A 277 15.04 1.19 -4.09
N GLY A 278 14.97 0.87 -5.39
CA GLY A 278 15.63 1.62 -6.46
C GLY A 278 16.96 1.01 -6.93
N SER A 279 17.62 1.66 -7.88
CA SER A 279 18.60 1.03 -8.78
C SER A 279 19.83 0.38 -8.12
N LEU A 280 20.15 0.69 -6.87
CA LEU A 280 21.26 0.07 -6.11
C LEU A 280 20.77 -0.77 -4.91
N SER A 281 19.48 -1.10 -4.86
CA SER A 281 18.91 -1.83 -3.73
C SER A 281 19.61 -3.17 -3.52
N ASP A 282 20.03 -3.82 -4.62
CA ASP A 282 20.63 -5.15 -4.60
C ASP A 282 22.02 -5.10 -3.98
N GLU A 283 22.89 -4.19 -4.44
CA GLU A 283 24.25 -4.11 -3.95
C GLU A 283 24.30 -3.59 -2.50
N ILE A 284 23.43 -2.64 -2.14
CA ILE A 284 23.31 -2.17 -0.76
C ILE A 284 22.74 -3.27 0.13
N GLY A 285 21.73 -4.01 -0.35
CA GLY A 285 21.17 -5.15 0.35
C GLY A 285 22.23 -6.19 0.65
N LEU A 286 23.03 -6.54 -0.36
CA LEU A 286 24.13 -7.48 -0.23
C LEU A 286 25.17 -7.03 0.81
N LEU A 287 25.52 -5.74 0.82
CA LEU A 287 26.46 -5.18 1.79
C LEU A 287 25.91 -5.16 3.21
N VAL A 288 24.65 -4.74 3.38
CA VAL A 288 23.99 -4.73 4.69
C VAL A 288 23.90 -6.16 5.22
N LEU A 289 23.40 -7.12 4.43
CA LEU A 289 23.27 -8.51 4.82
C LEU A 289 24.62 -9.13 5.22
N ARG A 290 25.67 -8.94 4.40
CA ARG A 290 27.04 -9.43 4.71
C ARG A 290 27.68 -8.76 5.93
N SER A 291 27.18 -7.60 6.35
CA SER A 291 27.65 -6.90 7.54
C SER A 291 26.97 -7.36 8.83
N LEU A 292 25.86 -8.11 8.74
CA LEU A 292 25.15 -8.64 9.90
C LEU A 292 25.98 -9.69 10.64
N GLN A 293 25.62 -9.93 11.89
CA GLN A 293 26.13 -11.08 12.63
C GLN A 293 25.55 -12.37 12.03
N LYS A 294 26.28 -13.49 12.09
CA LYS A 294 25.71 -14.80 11.71
C LYS A 294 24.47 -15.12 12.55
N ARG A 295 23.42 -15.62 11.90
CA ARG A 295 22.11 -15.93 12.51
C ARG A 295 21.46 -14.71 13.15
N HIS A 296 21.49 -13.60 12.42
CA HIS A 296 20.82 -12.37 12.81
C HIS A 296 19.29 -12.55 12.80
N PRO A 297 18.55 -12.11 13.83
CA PRO A 297 17.09 -12.30 13.93
C PRO A 297 16.32 -11.34 13.01
N MET A 298 16.59 -11.42 11.71
CA MET A 298 15.91 -10.65 10.67
C MET A 298 14.51 -11.24 10.45
N GLU A 299 13.48 -10.41 10.52
CA GLU A 299 12.08 -10.79 10.33
C GLU A 299 11.58 -10.51 8.90
N GLY A 300 12.07 -9.43 8.27
CA GLY A 300 11.61 -8.99 6.95
C GLY A 300 12.70 -8.36 6.08
N ILE A 301 12.83 -8.82 4.84
CA ILE A 301 13.77 -8.30 3.83
C ILE A 301 13.00 -7.92 2.57
N HIS A 302 13.02 -6.66 2.18
CA HIS A 302 12.30 -6.11 1.04
C HIS A 302 13.29 -5.34 0.15
N ILE A 303 13.75 -5.92 -0.95
CA ILE A 303 14.68 -5.30 -1.91
C ILE A 303 13.90 -5.14 -3.21
N LEU A 304 13.46 -3.92 -3.51
CA LEU A 304 12.53 -3.62 -4.59
C LEU A 304 13.19 -2.74 -5.64
N TYR A 305 12.94 -3.02 -6.91
CA TYR A 305 13.43 -2.19 -8.02
C TYR A 305 14.95 -2.10 -8.13
N GLY A 306 15.64 -3.23 -7.96
CA GLY A 306 17.06 -3.34 -8.31
C GLY A 306 17.28 -2.88 -9.76
N GLY A 307 18.32 -2.08 -9.98
CA GLY A 307 18.67 -1.59 -11.31
C GLY A 307 19.30 -2.69 -12.15
N ALA A 308 19.92 -2.34 -13.28
CA ALA A 308 20.74 -3.25 -14.07
C ALA A 308 21.94 -3.75 -13.24
N SER A 309 21.67 -4.74 -12.39
CA SER A 309 22.63 -5.32 -11.48
C SER A 309 23.63 -6.14 -12.28
N ARG A 310 24.72 -6.51 -11.63
CA ARG A 310 25.64 -7.51 -12.16
C ARG A 310 24.91 -8.83 -12.38
N GLU A 311 25.28 -9.54 -13.44
CA GLU A 311 24.93 -10.95 -13.64
C GLU A 311 25.11 -11.68 -12.29
N ASP A 312 24.04 -12.35 -11.83
CA ASP A 312 23.96 -13.12 -10.58
C ASP A 312 23.74 -12.33 -9.25
N SER A 313 23.28 -11.06 -9.25
CA SER A 313 22.99 -10.32 -7.99
C SER A 313 21.97 -11.00 -7.09
N GLU A 314 20.91 -11.56 -7.67
CA GLU A 314 19.83 -12.23 -6.94
C GLU A 314 20.35 -13.48 -6.22
N ALA A 315 21.18 -14.30 -6.90
CA ALA A 315 21.82 -15.47 -6.29
C ALA A 315 22.66 -15.07 -5.08
N LEU A 316 23.51 -14.04 -5.24
CA LEU A 316 24.39 -13.54 -4.18
C LEU A 316 23.60 -12.95 -3.01
N LEU A 317 22.46 -12.31 -3.27
CA LEU A 317 21.55 -11.82 -2.24
C LEU A 317 20.94 -12.98 -1.46
N LEU A 318 20.41 -14.00 -2.13
CA LEU A 318 19.80 -15.16 -1.50
C LEU A 318 20.81 -15.96 -0.68
N GLU A 319 22.04 -16.13 -1.18
CA GLU A 319 23.16 -16.68 -0.41
C GLU A 319 23.48 -15.84 0.83
N ALA A 320 23.51 -14.51 0.70
CA ALA A 320 23.77 -13.63 1.84
C ALA A 320 22.65 -13.66 2.88
N VAL A 321 21.39 -13.85 2.47
CA VAL A 321 20.27 -14.09 3.39
C VAL A 321 20.50 -15.38 4.17
N HIS A 322 20.83 -16.48 3.48
CA HIS A 322 21.13 -17.78 4.09
C HIS A 322 22.27 -17.70 5.10
N ASP A 323 23.39 -17.07 4.73
CA ASP A 323 24.58 -17.00 5.57
C ASP A 323 24.41 -16.13 6.83
N SER A 324 23.52 -15.13 6.75
CA SER A 324 23.46 -14.04 7.72
C SER A 324 22.23 -14.09 8.62
N CYS A 325 21.09 -14.62 8.16
CA CYS A 325 19.83 -14.56 8.89
C CYS A 325 19.57 -15.81 9.75
N ASP A 326 18.80 -15.65 10.83
CA ASP A 326 18.28 -16.75 11.64
C ASP A 326 17.10 -17.43 10.92
N GLU A 327 17.21 -18.74 10.76
CA GLU A 327 16.24 -19.61 10.08
C GLU A 327 14.83 -19.54 10.69
N GLN A 328 14.73 -19.22 11.99
CA GLN A 328 13.46 -19.17 12.72
C GLN A 328 12.83 -17.77 12.77
N ALA A 329 13.61 -16.72 12.48
CA ALA A 329 13.15 -15.34 12.59
C ALA A 329 12.53 -14.82 11.30
N LEU A 330 13.05 -15.24 10.14
CA LEU A 330 12.69 -14.68 8.84
C LEU A 330 11.28 -15.10 8.40
N ARG A 331 10.39 -14.11 8.24
CA ARG A 331 8.98 -14.31 7.87
C ARG A 331 8.63 -13.78 6.49
N THR A 332 9.30 -12.72 6.06
CA THR A 332 8.99 -12.01 4.81
C THR A 332 10.26 -11.78 4.01
N VAL A 333 10.28 -12.24 2.76
CA VAL A 333 11.34 -11.95 1.79
C VAL A 333 10.69 -11.47 0.52
N LYS A 334 10.99 -10.24 0.09
CA LYS A 334 10.53 -9.66 -1.17
C LYS A 334 11.73 -9.12 -1.92
N ILE A 335 12.16 -9.78 -2.98
CA ILE A 335 13.26 -9.37 -3.85
C ILE A 335 12.67 -9.21 -5.24
N MET A 336 12.59 -7.97 -5.74
CA MET A 336 12.11 -7.67 -7.08
C MET A 336 13.18 -6.88 -7.84
N SER A 337 13.76 -7.47 -8.86
CA SER A 337 14.76 -6.85 -9.72
C SER A 337 14.19 -6.59 -11.12
N PHE A 338 14.41 -5.39 -11.65
CA PHE A 338 14.00 -5.02 -13.01
C PHE A 338 15.27 -4.80 -13.83
N ALA A 339 15.66 -5.82 -14.60
CA ALA A 339 16.85 -5.76 -15.43
C ALA A 339 16.60 -4.87 -16.67
N CYS A 340 17.47 -3.90 -16.94
CA CYS A 340 17.34 -3.09 -18.17
C CYS A 340 17.52 -3.92 -19.47
N GLU A 341 18.13 -5.11 -19.39
CA GLU A 341 18.43 -5.96 -20.54
C GLU A 341 18.04 -7.43 -20.27
N PRO A 342 16.81 -7.84 -20.62
CA PRO A 342 16.30 -9.19 -20.32
C PRO A 342 17.05 -10.32 -21.06
N GLU A 343 17.84 -10.00 -22.09
CA GLU A 343 18.58 -10.99 -22.89
C GLU A 343 19.84 -11.54 -22.20
N ARG A 344 20.37 -10.85 -21.18
CA ARG A 344 21.64 -11.22 -20.54
C ARG A 344 21.48 -11.99 -19.24
N THR A 345 20.32 -11.89 -18.62
CA THR A 345 20.09 -12.44 -17.30
C THR A 345 19.67 -13.91 -17.40
N LYS A 346 20.31 -14.76 -16.59
CA LYS A 346 20.00 -16.19 -16.55
C LYS A 346 18.62 -16.39 -15.89
N PRO A 347 17.82 -17.35 -16.38
CA PRO A 347 16.60 -17.75 -15.69
C PRO A 347 16.85 -18.13 -14.23
N ILE A 348 15.94 -17.75 -13.34
CA ILE A 348 15.97 -18.23 -11.95
C ILE A 348 15.64 -19.72 -11.97
N ASP A 349 16.58 -20.55 -11.54
CA ASP A 349 16.42 -22.00 -11.38
C ASP A 349 16.29 -22.41 -9.90
N LEU A 350 16.16 -23.71 -9.65
CA LEU A 350 16.04 -24.25 -8.29
C LEU A 350 17.26 -23.92 -7.40
N ALA A 351 18.47 -23.89 -7.96
CA ALA A 351 19.70 -23.64 -7.21
C ALA A 351 19.77 -22.20 -6.68
N HIS A 352 19.19 -21.24 -7.40
CA HIS A 352 19.09 -19.85 -6.94
C HIS A 352 18.19 -19.73 -5.71
N ILE A 353 17.11 -20.51 -5.65
CA ILE A 353 16.09 -20.44 -4.58
C ILE A 353 16.50 -21.28 -3.36
N GLN A 354 17.30 -22.34 -3.57
CA GLN A 354 17.75 -23.27 -2.53
C GLN A 354 18.31 -22.63 -1.25
N PRO A 355 19.06 -21.51 -1.26
CA PRO A 355 19.53 -20.86 -0.02
C PRO A 355 18.39 -20.52 0.96
N LEU A 356 17.17 -20.33 0.47
CA LEU A 356 16.00 -20.05 1.30
C LEU A 356 15.31 -21.31 1.88
N SER A 357 15.77 -22.51 1.54
CA SER A 357 15.09 -23.76 1.92
C SER A 357 15.09 -24.05 3.42
N SER A 358 16.00 -23.46 4.20
CA SER A 358 16.09 -23.65 5.65
C SER A 358 15.08 -22.78 6.44
N PHE A 359 14.52 -21.74 5.82
CA PHE A 359 13.64 -20.77 6.48
C PHE A 359 12.18 -21.22 6.49
N SER A 360 11.88 -22.29 7.22
CA SER A 360 10.52 -22.89 7.31
C SER A 360 9.40 -21.95 7.82
N GLN A 361 9.76 -20.83 8.44
CA GLN A 361 8.84 -19.83 9.00
C GLN A 361 8.47 -18.72 7.99
N ILE A 362 8.95 -18.79 6.75
CA ILE A 362 8.56 -17.83 5.69
C ILE A 362 7.06 -17.94 5.44
N THR A 363 6.39 -16.82 5.63
CA THR A 363 4.96 -16.65 5.35
C THR A 363 4.73 -15.90 4.05
N THR A 364 5.70 -15.09 3.62
CA THR A 364 5.62 -14.28 2.41
C THR A 364 6.95 -14.34 1.67
N LEU A 365 6.94 -14.91 0.46
CA LEU A 365 8.06 -14.93 -0.45
C LEU A 365 7.66 -14.29 -1.78
N VAL A 366 8.32 -13.21 -2.15
CA VAL A 366 8.18 -12.56 -3.46
C VAL A 366 9.55 -12.53 -4.10
N LEU A 367 9.75 -13.31 -5.15
CA LEU A 367 10.92 -13.24 -6.02
C LEU A 367 10.41 -12.79 -7.38
N GLY A 368 10.81 -11.60 -7.80
CA GLY A 368 10.43 -11.06 -9.10
C GLY A 368 11.64 -10.73 -9.92
N SER A 369 11.67 -11.26 -11.14
CA SER A 369 12.68 -10.94 -12.13
C SER A 369 11.99 -10.78 -13.49
N GLU A 370 12.55 -9.94 -14.35
CA GLU A 370 12.08 -9.82 -15.73
C GLU A 370 12.35 -11.11 -16.54
N VAL A 371 13.19 -11.99 -16.00
CA VAL A 371 13.60 -13.24 -16.63
C VAL A 371 12.58 -14.34 -16.42
N SER A 372 12.62 -15.35 -17.30
CA SER A 372 11.87 -16.58 -17.14
C SER A 372 12.29 -17.36 -15.89
N LEU A 373 11.36 -18.12 -15.31
CA LEU A 373 11.65 -19.17 -14.32
C LEU A 373 12.02 -20.46 -15.05
N ALA A 374 13.17 -21.04 -14.71
CA ALA A 374 13.60 -22.36 -15.19
C ALA A 374 13.35 -23.42 -14.12
N LEU A 375 12.11 -23.49 -13.64
CA LEU A 375 11.65 -24.52 -12.73
C LEU A 375 10.89 -25.60 -13.51
N SER A 376 10.96 -26.85 -13.06
CA SER A 376 10.13 -27.97 -13.52
C SER A 376 9.05 -28.33 -12.48
N ASP A 377 8.15 -29.25 -12.81
CA ASP A 377 7.14 -29.76 -11.87
C ASP A 377 7.78 -30.48 -10.67
N ALA A 378 8.90 -31.17 -10.90
CA ALA A 378 9.67 -31.80 -9.83
C ALA A 378 10.28 -30.75 -8.89
N ASP A 379 10.81 -29.67 -9.45
CA ASP A 379 11.37 -28.56 -8.67
C ASP A 379 10.27 -27.87 -7.86
N SER A 380 9.09 -27.68 -8.44
CA SER A 380 7.93 -27.10 -7.74
C SER A 380 7.52 -27.91 -6.52
N THR A 381 7.63 -29.25 -6.62
CA THR A 381 7.37 -30.16 -5.49
C THR A 381 8.39 -29.99 -4.37
N ILE A 382 9.66 -29.80 -4.73
CA ILE A 382 10.73 -29.52 -3.77
C ILE A 382 10.51 -28.15 -3.12
N VAL A 383 10.23 -27.11 -3.91
CA VAL A 383 10.00 -25.73 -3.46
C VAL A 383 8.80 -25.65 -2.50
N ALA A 384 7.68 -26.30 -2.83
CA ALA A 384 6.50 -26.34 -1.97
C ALA A 384 6.79 -27.00 -0.60
N SER A 385 7.68 -28.00 -0.57
CA SER A 385 8.07 -28.71 0.65
C SER A 385 8.89 -27.87 1.63
N TRP A 386 9.58 -26.84 1.13
CA TRP A 386 10.45 -26.00 1.96
C TRP A 386 9.67 -25.06 2.88
N TRP A 387 8.48 -24.60 2.45
CA TRP A 387 7.71 -23.59 3.18
C TRP A 387 6.24 -23.99 3.36
N PRO A 388 5.96 -24.98 4.22
CA PRO A 388 4.59 -25.45 4.44
C PRO A 388 3.66 -24.38 5.05
N SER A 389 4.22 -23.36 5.72
CA SER A 389 3.46 -22.26 6.35
C SER A 389 3.31 -21.03 5.44
N ILE A 390 3.67 -21.13 4.16
CA ILE A 390 3.64 -19.98 3.25
C ILE A 390 2.20 -19.55 2.97
N ARG A 391 1.96 -18.23 3.00
CA ARG A 391 0.67 -17.60 2.74
C ARG A 391 0.65 -16.85 1.42
N GLU A 392 1.76 -16.20 1.08
CA GLU A 392 1.94 -15.46 -0.15
C GLU A 392 3.22 -15.94 -0.82
N LEU A 393 3.09 -16.64 -1.96
CA LEU A 393 4.21 -17.05 -2.79
C LEU A 393 4.08 -16.37 -4.15
N GLN A 394 5.05 -15.54 -4.50
CA GLN A 394 5.09 -14.89 -5.80
C GLN A 394 6.44 -15.13 -6.46
N LEU A 395 6.43 -15.89 -7.55
CA LEU A 395 7.57 -16.10 -8.42
C LEU A 395 7.22 -15.43 -9.76
N HIS A 396 7.56 -14.14 -9.89
CA HIS A 396 7.24 -13.39 -11.12
C HIS A 396 8.20 -13.79 -12.22
N ALA A 397 7.62 -14.11 -13.39
CA ALA A 397 8.35 -14.31 -14.64
C ALA A 397 7.61 -13.55 -15.74
N SER A 398 8.26 -12.52 -16.29
CA SER A 398 7.63 -11.68 -17.32
C SER A 398 7.51 -12.43 -18.65
N ASN A 399 8.40 -13.42 -18.90
CA ASN A 399 8.42 -14.18 -20.14
C ASN A 399 8.09 -15.67 -19.94
N ALA A 400 6.82 -16.03 -20.14
CA ALA A 400 6.33 -17.39 -19.95
C ALA A 400 6.73 -18.39 -21.06
N THR A 401 7.30 -17.93 -22.19
CA THR A 401 7.56 -18.83 -23.34
C THR A 401 8.64 -19.88 -23.06
N ALA A 402 9.46 -19.67 -22.03
CA ALA A 402 10.51 -20.59 -21.61
C ALA A 402 10.17 -21.42 -20.36
N SER A 403 8.97 -21.25 -19.77
CA SER A 403 8.60 -22.00 -18.57
C SER A 403 8.41 -23.48 -18.88
N VAL A 404 9.14 -24.33 -18.15
CA VAL A 404 9.08 -25.79 -18.24
C VAL A 404 7.94 -26.35 -17.39
N MET A 405 7.48 -25.60 -16.38
CA MET A 405 6.38 -26.00 -15.51
C MET A 405 5.07 -26.17 -16.26
N THR A 406 4.37 -27.26 -15.96
CA THR A 406 3.03 -27.53 -16.45
C THR A 406 1.99 -27.09 -15.42
N LEU A 407 0.70 -27.16 -15.79
CA LEU A 407 -0.41 -27.00 -14.86
C LEU A 407 -0.32 -27.94 -13.64
N GLY A 408 0.30 -29.11 -13.80
CA GLY A 408 0.47 -30.12 -12.75
C GLY A 408 1.30 -29.64 -11.56
N ALA A 409 2.22 -28.70 -11.75
CA ALA A 409 3.04 -28.13 -10.69
C ALA A 409 2.22 -27.42 -9.59
N LEU A 410 1.02 -26.94 -9.92
CA LEU A 410 0.14 -26.30 -8.94
C LEU A 410 -0.32 -27.27 -7.85
N ALA A 411 -0.41 -28.57 -8.15
CA ALA A 411 -0.85 -29.58 -7.19
C ALA A 411 0.08 -29.65 -5.97
N SER A 412 1.38 -29.56 -6.21
CA SER A 412 2.37 -29.59 -5.13
C SER A 412 2.20 -28.46 -4.12
N PHE A 413 1.84 -27.26 -4.58
CA PHE A 413 1.55 -26.12 -3.70
C PHE A 413 0.22 -26.29 -2.96
N ALA A 414 -0.81 -26.83 -3.62
CA ALA A 414 -2.08 -27.10 -2.96
C ALA A 414 -1.94 -28.13 -1.83
N ASP A 415 -1.13 -29.16 -2.04
CA ASP A 415 -0.98 -30.27 -1.09
C ASP A 415 -0.06 -29.91 0.07
N GLN A 416 1.04 -29.20 -0.20
CA GLN A 416 2.10 -28.96 0.79
C GLN A 416 2.01 -27.58 1.47
N CYS A 417 1.25 -26.64 0.91
CA CYS A 417 1.09 -25.28 1.44
C CYS A 417 -0.39 -25.01 1.80
N PRO A 418 -0.94 -25.61 2.88
CA PRO A 418 -2.36 -25.50 3.22
C PRO A 418 -2.80 -24.06 3.58
N ASP A 419 -1.86 -23.22 4.03
CA ASP A 419 -2.14 -21.82 4.38
C ASP A 419 -1.90 -20.84 3.21
N LEU A 420 -1.60 -21.34 2.01
CA LEU A 420 -1.36 -20.49 0.84
C LEU A 420 -2.65 -19.76 0.44
N VAL A 421 -2.63 -18.43 0.51
CA VAL A 421 -3.75 -17.53 0.17
C VAL A 421 -3.54 -16.91 -1.21
N LYS A 422 -2.30 -16.56 -1.55
CA LYS A 422 -1.95 -15.94 -2.83
C LYS A 422 -0.77 -16.63 -3.49
N LEU A 423 -0.95 -17.00 -4.75
CA LEU A 423 0.08 -17.61 -5.60
C LEU A 423 0.24 -16.79 -6.87
N VAL A 424 1.46 -16.35 -7.18
CA VAL A 424 1.81 -15.73 -8.48
C VAL A 424 2.86 -16.63 -9.13
N LEU A 425 2.54 -17.23 -10.27
CA LEU A 425 3.38 -18.25 -10.89
C LEU A 425 3.11 -18.38 -12.39
N ALA A 426 4.17 -18.38 -13.20
CA ALA A 426 4.07 -18.64 -14.64
C ALA A 426 4.25 -20.13 -14.97
N PHE A 427 3.27 -20.72 -15.65
CA PHE A 427 3.27 -22.12 -16.07
C PHE A 427 2.65 -22.29 -17.46
N ASN A 428 2.87 -23.44 -18.09
CA ASN A 428 2.33 -23.75 -19.39
C ASN A 428 1.03 -24.57 -19.28
N ALA A 429 -0.11 -23.93 -19.56
CA ALA A 429 -1.43 -24.54 -19.56
C ALA A 429 -1.86 -25.11 -20.93
N ARG A 430 -0.95 -25.14 -21.93
CA ARG A 430 -1.20 -25.78 -23.23
C ARG A 430 -0.98 -27.28 -23.19
N ALA A 431 -0.06 -27.74 -22.34
CA ALA A 431 0.23 -29.15 -22.19
C ALA A 431 -1.07 -29.89 -21.87
N GLU A 432 -1.30 -31.02 -22.55
CA GLU A 432 -2.46 -31.87 -22.30
C GLU A 432 -2.45 -32.22 -20.81
N THR A 433 -3.52 -31.84 -20.12
CA THR A 433 -3.59 -31.96 -18.67
C THR A 433 -3.33 -33.40 -18.28
N GLN A 434 -2.36 -33.59 -17.39
CA GLN A 434 -2.23 -34.86 -16.67
C GLN A 434 -3.55 -35.17 -15.96
N GLN A 435 -3.80 -36.45 -15.71
CA GLN A 435 -5.05 -36.97 -15.15
C GLN A 435 -5.62 -36.05 -14.06
N LEU A 436 -6.91 -35.70 -14.18
CA LEU A 436 -7.61 -34.90 -13.17
C LEU A 436 -7.32 -35.48 -11.77
N PRO A 437 -7.03 -34.64 -10.77
CA PRO A 437 -6.78 -35.10 -9.41
C PRO A 437 -7.93 -36.01 -8.98
N THR A 438 -7.61 -37.23 -8.54
CA THR A 438 -8.62 -38.16 -8.06
C THR A 438 -9.38 -37.50 -6.89
N PRO A 439 -10.72 -37.49 -6.91
CA PRO A 439 -11.54 -36.71 -5.97
C PRO A 439 -11.39 -37.11 -4.49
N GLU A 440 -10.70 -38.21 -4.20
CA GLU A 440 -10.45 -38.72 -2.85
C GLU A 440 -9.40 -37.89 -2.07
N GLY A 441 -8.64 -37.03 -2.76
CA GLY A 441 -7.66 -36.12 -2.15
C GLY A 441 -8.05 -34.65 -2.30
N ARG A 442 -9.21 -34.22 -1.77
CA ARG A 442 -9.53 -32.78 -1.75
C ARG A 442 -8.46 -32.03 -0.96
N SER A 443 -7.67 -31.23 -1.67
CA SER A 443 -6.71 -30.35 -1.04
C SER A 443 -7.42 -29.40 -0.06
N HIS A 444 -6.78 -29.16 1.09
CA HIS A 444 -7.21 -28.16 2.07
C HIS A 444 -6.70 -26.75 1.74
N SER A 445 -6.30 -26.52 0.49
CA SER A 445 -5.74 -25.24 0.07
C SER A 445 -6.72 -24.08 0.33
N ARG A 446 -6.16 -23.00 0.87
CA ARG A 446 -6.82 -21.72 1.13
C ARG A 446 -6.58 -20.69 0.04
N LEU A 447 -6.18 -21.13 -1.16
CA LEU A 447 -5.81 -20.22 -2.22
C LEU A 447 -7.03 -19.43 -2.67
N GLU A 448 -6.97 -18.11 -2.50
CA GLU A 448 -8.01 -17.15 -2.87
C GLU A 448 -7.67 -16.43 -4.16
N THR A 449 -6.37 -16.16 -4.40
CA THR A 449 -5.89 -15.41 -5.57
C THR A 449 -4.77 -16.17 -6.29
N LEU A 450 -4.98 -16.42 -7.58
CA LEU A 450 -3.97 -16.99 -8.49
C LEU A 450 -3.62 -15.98 -9.58
N ASP A 451 -2.40 -15.43 -9.55
CA ASP A 451 -1.88 -14.65 -10.67
C ASP A 451 -1.09 -15.56 -11.60
N VAL A 452 -1.57 -15.69 -12.83
CA VAL A 452 -0.99 -16.57 -13.84
C VAL A 452 0.08 -15.87 -14.68
N CYS A 453 0.45 -14.62 -14.40
CA CYS A 453 1.43 -13.84 -15.16
C CYS A 453 1.10 -13.86 -16.67
N CYS A 454 2.04 -14.30 -17.51
CA CYS A 454 1.87 -14.49 -18.96
C CYS A 454 1.61 -15.96 -19.37
N SER A 455 1.09 -16.79 -18.47
CA SER A 455 0.93 -18.24 -18.68
C SER A 455 0.13 -18.58 -19.95
N PRO A 456 0.72 -19.29 -20.92
CA PRO A 456 0.03 -19.63 -22.15
C PRO A 456 -1.06 -20.66 -21.94
N ILE A 457 -2.24 -20.39 -22.48
CA ILE A 457 -3.40 -21.29 -22.51
C ILE A 457 -4.01 -21.29 -23.91
N ASP A 458 -4.48 -22.45 -24.36
CA ASP A 458 -5.23 -22.58 -25.61
C ASP A 458 -6.73 -22.54 -25.32
N ALA A 459 -7.52 -21.91 -26.20
CA ALA A 459 -8.98 -21.80 -26.03
C ALA A 459 -9.67 -23.17 -25.84
N LYS A 460 -9.14 -24.24 -26.45
CA LYS A 460 -9.63 -25.61 -26.30
C LYS A 460 -9.45 -26.19 -24.89
N ASN A 461 -8.52 -25.66 -24.09
CA ASN A 461 -8.19 -26.17 -22.76
C ASN A 461 -8.92 -25.40 -21.63
N VAL A 462 -9.64 -24.32 -21.94
CA VAL A 462 -10.30 -23.44 -20.96
C VAL A 462 -11.14 -24.21 -19.96
N MET A 463 -12.04 -25.10 -20.44
CA MET A 463 -12.88 -25.90 -19.55
C MET A 463 -12.07 -26.86 -18.69
N ILE A 464 -11.10 -27.56 -19.27
CA ILE A 464 -10.32 -28.57 -18.54
C ILE A 464 -9.48 -27.91 -17.44
N VAL A 465 -8.85 -26.78 -17.75
CA VAL A 465 -8.08 -25.97 -16.79
C VAL A 465 -9.00 -25.44 -15.69
N ALA A 466 -10.20 -24.94 -16.03
CA ALA A 466 -11.16 -24.47 -15.02
C ALA A 466 -11.59 -25.58 -14.06
N TYR A 467 -11.92 -26.77 -14.56
CA TYR A 467 -12.27 -27.91 -13.69
C TYR A 467 -11.08 -28.36 -12.83
N TYR A 468 -9.87 -28.38 -13.40
CA TYR A 468 -8.66 -28.71 -12.67
C TYR A 468 -8.42 -27.73 -11.51
N LEU A 469 -8.50 -26.42 -11.77
CA LEU A 469 -8.32 -25.39 -10.75
C LEU A 469 -9.44 -25.39 -9.70
N ALA A 470 -10.69 -25.60 -10.10
CA ALA A 470 -11.81 -25.68 -9.15
C ALA A 470 -11.70 -26.90 -8.22
N ALA A 471 -11.18 -28.02 -8.73
CA ALA A 471 -10.92 -29.21 -7.93
C ALA A 471 -9.75 -29.00 -6.95
N LEU A 472 -8.70 -28.29 -7.40
CA LEU A 472 -7.48 -28.10 -6.62
C LEU A 472 -7.58 -26.97 -5.59
N PHE A 473 -8.28 -25.89 -5.95
CA PHE A 473 -8.40 -24.65 -5.17
C PHE A 473 -9.88 -24.29 -5.00
N PRO A 474 -10.61 -24.96 -4.10
CA PRO A 474 -12.06 -24.76 -3.95
C PRO A 474 -12.44 -23.36 -3.44
N LEU A 475 -11.49 -22.63 -2.85
CA LEU A 475 -11.67 -21.27 -2.34
C LEU A 475 -11.16 -20.19 -3.30
N LEU A 476 -10.76 -20.55 -4.54
CA LEU A 476 -10.27 -19.59 -5.52
C LEU A 476 -11.37 -18.59 -5.88
N GLN A 477 -11.07 -17.29 -5.70
CA GLN A 477 -11.98 -16.17 -5.93
C GLN A 477 -11.52 -15.30 -7.09
N ASP A 478 -10.21 -15.24 -7.33
CA ASP A 478 -9.62 -14.35 -8.31
C ASP A 478 -8.52 -15.05 -9.10
N ILE A 479 -8.52 -14.83 -10.42
CA ILE A 479 -7.45 -15.22 -11.33
C ILE A 479 -7.03 -13.95 -12.08
N SER A 480 -5.83 -13.45 -11.78
CA SER A 480 -5.26 -12.27 -12.44
C SER A 480 -4.20 -12.67 -13.46
N CYS A 481 -3.99 -11.82 -14.46
CA CYS A 481 -3.02 -11.99 -15.53
C CYS A 481 -2.31 -10.64 -15.76
N ASP A 482 -1.09 -10.64 -16.30
CA ASP A 482 -0.44 -9.38 -16.68
C ASP A 482 -1.34 -8.61 -17.66
N ALA A 483 -1.58 -7.32 -17.42
CA ALA A 483 -2.42 -6.47 -18.26
C ALA A 483 -1.96 -6.40 -19.72
N ASN A 484 -0.70 -6.78 -20.00
CA ASN A 484 -0.16 -6.85 -21.36
C ASN A 484 -0.21 -8.26 -21.97
N SER A 485 -0.73 -9.25 -21.25
CA SER A 485 -0.83 -10.62 -21.70
C SER A 485 -1.94 -10.78 -22.73
N LYS A 486 -1.61 -11.39 -23.87
CA LYS A 486 -2.61 -11.77 -24.89
C LYS A 486 -3.59 -12.85 -24.43
N TYR A 487 -3.40 -13.44 -23.24
CA TYR A 487 -4.24 -14.48 -22.68
C TYR A 487 -5.23 -13.97 -21.62
N GLU A 488 -5.22 -12.67 -21.32
CA GLU A 488 -6.06 -12.06 -20.27
C GLU A 488 -7.54 -12.48 -20.39
N GLN A 489 -8.12 -12.34 -21.59
CA GLN A 489 -9.51 -12.73 -21.83
C GLN A 489 -9.76 -14.23 -21.62
N ILE A 490 -8.83 -15.08 -22.03
CA ILE A 490 -8.98 -16.55 -21.90
C ILE A 490 -8.93 -16.95 -20.42
N TRP A 491 -8.08 -16.31 -19.62
CA TRP A 491 -8.02 -16.53 -18.18
C TRP A 491 -9.24 -15.98 -17.44
N ALA A 492 -9.83 -14.88 -17.91
CA ALA A 492 -11.12 -14.41 -17.42
C ALA A 492 -12.25 -15.44 -17.66
N ASP A 493 -12.25 -16.10 -18.82
CA ASP A 493 -13.20 -17.18 -19.12
C ASP A 493 -12.98 -18.40 -18.21
N VAL A 494 -11.73 -18.75 -17.90
CA VAL A 494 -11.39 -19.80 -16.91
C VAL A 494 -11.95 -19.44 -15.54
N LEU A 495 -11.76 -18.20 -15.06
CA LEU A 495 -12.27 -17.75 -13.77
C LEU A 495 -13.81 -17.85 -13.69
N ALA A 496 -14.51 -17.40 -14.74
CA ALA A 496 -15.96 -17.51 -14.79
C ALA A 496 -16.42 -18.97 -14.59
N LEU A 497 -15.79 -19.92 -15.29
CA LEU A 497 -16.09 -21.35 -15.15
C LEU A 497 -15.71 -21.92 -13.77
N VAL A 498 -14.60 -21.48 -13.18
CA VAL A 498 -14.22 -21.86 -11.81
C VAL A 498 -15.28 -21.41 -10.80
N LEU A 499 -15.81 -20.19 -10.95
CA LEU A 499 -16.85 -19.64 -10.07
C LEU A 499 -18.22 -20.29 -10.29
N GLU A 500 -18.51 -20.76 -11.50
CA GLU A 500 -19.73 -21.51 -11.83
C GLU A 500 -19.68 -22.97 -11.35
N SER A 501 -18.50 -23.52 -11.10
CA SER A 501 -18.34 -24.90 -10.65
C SER A 501 -19.03 -25.13 -9.29
N PRO A 502 -19.90 -26.15 -9.17
CA PRO A 502 -20.70 -26.36 -7.97
C PRO A 502 -19.83 -26.69 -6.75
N ARG A 503 -19.70 -25.72 -5.83
CA ARG A 503 -18.96 -25.86 -4.56
C ARG A 503 -19.61 -26.84 -3.58
N ASP A 504 -20.90 -27.12 -3.79
CA ASP A 504 -21.74 -27.87 -2.87
C ASP A 504 -22.02 -29.30 -3.35
N VAL A 505 -21.02 -30.17 -3.17
CA VAL A 505 -21.31 -31.54 -2.73
C VAL A 505 -20.53 -31.74 -1.44
N THR A 506 -21.07 -31.21 -0.34
CA THR A 506 -20.79 -31.79 0.97
C THR A 506 -21.25 -33.25 0.89
N PRO A 507 -20.34 -34.24 1.04
CA PRO A 507 -20.75 -35.64 1.05
C PRO A 507 -21.74 -35.80 2.20
N LYS A 508 -23.01 -35.99 1.85
CA LYS A 508 -24.07 -36.34 2.78
C LYS A 508 -23.58 -37.60 3.48
N ALA A 509 -23.18 -37.48 4.76
CA ALA A 509 -22.60 -38.57 5.51
C ALA A 509 -23.44 -39.84 5.30
N PRO A 510 -22.84 -40.97 4.89
CA PRO A 510 -23.58 -42.20 4.73
C PRO A 510 -24.20 -42.54 6.08
N GLY A 511 -25.53 -42.52 6.13
CA GLY A 511 -26.28 -42.92 7.30
C GLY A 511 -25.81 -44.30 7.74
N SER A 512 -25.38 -44.38 8.99
CA SER A 512 -25.02 -45.61 9.69
C SER A 512 -26.16 -46.63 9.55
N GLY A 513 -25.95 -47.60 8.66
CA GLY A 513 -26.79 -48.78 8.47
C GLY A 513 -25.90 -50.01 8.52
N ALA A 514 -26.06 -50.81 9.57
CA ALA A 514 -25.24 -51.97 9.86
C ALA A 514 -25.47 -53.14 8.88
N LEU A 515 -24.33 -53.75 8.49
CA LEU A 515 -24.08 -55.19 8.24
C LEU A 515 -25.13 -56.04 7.51
N SER A 516 -24.75 -56.55 6.33
CA SER A 516 -24.92 -57.97 5.99
C SER A 516 -24.01 -58.34 4.82
N SER A 517 -23.10 -59.27 5.08
CA SER A 517 -22.24 -59.99 4.15
C SER A 517 -23.02 -60.84 3.14
N GLN A 518 -22.60 -60.86 1.88
CA GLN A 518 -22.47 -62.12 1.12
C GLN A 518 -21.60 -61.93 -0.13
N SER A 519 -20.77 -62.93 -0.33
CA SER A 519 -19.79 -63.16 -1.39
C SER A 519 -20.44 -63.61 -2.71
N ASP A 520 -19.90 -63.17 -3.84
CA ASP A 520 -19.18 -63.98 -4.85
C ASP A 520 -19.24 -63.39 -6.29
N PRO A 521 -18.30 -63.79 -7.19
CA PRO A 521 -17.87 -63.01 -8.35
C PRO A 521 -18.32 -63.60 -9.71
N MET A 522 -18.38 -62.77 -10.75
CA MET A 522 -18.11 -63.06 -12.19
C MET A 522 -18.60 -61.88 -13.05
N GLU A 523 -17.71 -61.22 -13.79
CA GLU A 523 -17.40 -61.36 -15.24
C GLU A 523 -18.18 -60.37 -16.12
N ASP A 524 -17.40 -59.70 -16.97
CA ASP A 524 -17.67 -59.25 -18.35
C ASP A 524 -19.08 -58.74 -18.72
N ASP A 525 -19.17 -57.48 -19.16
CA ASP A 525 -19.07 -57.23 -20.60
C ASP A 525 -19.22 -55.74 -20.94
N ALA A 526 -18.43 -55.35 -21.94
CA ALA A 526 -18.45 -54.07 -22.60
C ALA A 526 -19.62 -53.98 -23.58
N VAL A 527 -20.40 -52.89 -23.56
CA VAL A 527 -21.10 -52.42 -24.77
C VAL A 527 -21.21 -50.89 -24.72
N GLY A 528 -20.51 -50.24 -25.64
CA GLY A 528 -20.73 -48.85 -25.99
C GLY A 528 -22.06 -48.65 -26.70
N SER A 529 -22.70 -47.51 -26.45
CA SER A 529 -23.74 -47.00 -27.34
C SER A 529 -23.63 -45.48 -27.40
N ALA A 530 -22.97 -45.04 -28.46
CA ALA A 530 -23.10 -43.71 -29.01
C ALA A 530 -24.42 -43.65 -29.81
N MET A 531 -25.17 -42.54 -29.67
CA MET A 531 -26.01 -41.99 -30.73
C MET A 531 -26.39 -40.52 -30.41
N PRO A 532 -26.71 -39.72 -31.44
CA PRO A 532 -26.26 -38.34 -31.58
C PRO A 532 -27.31 -37.31 -31.20
N MET A 533 -26.83 -36.11 -30.85
CA MET A 533 -27.63 -34.88 -30.89
C MET A 533 -27.69 -34.33 -32.31
N VAL A 534 -28.91 -34.15 -32.81
CA VAL A 534 -29.29 -33.21 -33.87
C VAL A 534 -30.27 -32.24 -33.22
N ILE A 535 -29.94 -30.94 -33.12
CA ILE A 535 -30.87 -29.81 -33.21
C ILE A 535 -30.08 -28.58 -33.69
N ASP A 536 -30.35 -28.16 -34.93
CA ASP A 536 -30.19 -26.77 -35.40
C ASP A 536 -31.20 -25.87 -34.69
N GLY A 537 -30.82 -24.62 -34.42
CA GLY A 537 -31.77 -23.63 -33.93
C GLY A 537 -31.15 -22.26 -33.69
N ASP A 538 -31.04 -21.49 -34.78
CA ASP A 538 -31.12 -20.02 -34.76
C ASP A 538 -32.21 -19.55 -33.78
N GLU A 539 -31.97 -18.47 -33.04
CA GLU A 539 -32.79 -17.26 -33.19
C GLU A 539 -32.27 -16.06 -32.38
N SER A 540 -32.30 -14.95 -33.10
CA SER A 540 -32.11 -13.56 -32.73
C SER A 540 -32.89 -13.07 -31.49
N GLY A 541 -32.16 -12.36 -30.62
CA GLY A 541 -32.41 -10.99 -30.17
C GLY A 541 -33.80 -10.57 -29.69
N HIS A 542 -33.89 -10.01 -28.48
CA HIS A 542 -34.83 -8.95 -28.08
C HIS A 542 -34.20 -8.17 -26.89
N SER A 543 -33.91 -6.88 -27.06
CA SER A 543 -34.79 -5.74 -26.81
C SER A 543 -34.95 -5.41 -25.32
N THR A 544 -34.29 -4.32 -24.95
CA THR A 544 -34.27 -3.64 -23.66
C THR A 544 -35.65 -3.09 -23.29
N LYS A 545 -36.17 -3.46 -22.11
CA LYS A 545 -37.27 -2.74 -21.44
C LYS A 545 -36.91 -2.33 -20.01
N ARG A 546 -36.59 -1.03 -19.95
CA ARG A 546 -36.62 -0.08 -18.84
C ARG A 546 -37.70 -0.39 -17.78
N ALA A 547 -37.28 -0.71 -16.56
CA ALA A 547 -38.15 -0.78 -15.39
C ALA A 547 -38.33 0.62 -14.78
N GLN A 548 -39.59 1.01 -14.54
CA GLN A 548 -39.98 2.18 -13.74
C GLN A 548 -40.24 1.79 -12.28
N PRO A 549 -40.14 2.75 -11.33
CA PRO A 549 -40.07 2.47 -9.90
C PRO A 549 -41.44 2.18 -9.28
N VAL A 550 -41.47 1.16 -8.43
CA VAL A 550 -42.59 0.76 -7.59
C VAL A 550 -42.80 1.80 -6.48
N ARG A 551 -43.99 2.44 -6.46
CA ARG A 551 -44.47 3.24 -5.32
C ARG A 551 -44.91 2.34 -4.17
N PRO A 552 -44.69 2.71 -2.90
CA PRO A 552 -45.22 1.96 -1.77
C PRO A 552 -46.71 2.30 -1.54
N SER A 553 -47.56 1.29 -1.57
CA SER A 553 -48.96 1.36 -1.15
C SER A 553 -49.07 1.22 0.36
N SER A 554 -49.29 2.34 1.06
CA SER A 554 -49.65 2.37 2.47
C SER A 554 -51.15 2.05 2.63
N GLN A 555 -51.50 0.79 2.86
CA GLN A 555 -52.82 0.44 3.39
C GLN A 555 -52.79 0.57 4.91
N ALA A 556 -53.37 1.67 5.41
CA ALA A 556 -53.76 1.82 6.80
C ALA A 556 -55.03 1.00 7.05
N ASN A 557 -54.91 -0.10 7.78
CA ASN A 557 -56.05 -0.82 8.34
C ASN A 557 -56.58 -0.05 9.54
N ILE A 558 -57.64 0.73 9.32
CA ILE A 558 -58.51 1.28 10.36
C ILE A 558 -59.39 0.13 10.86
N ILE A 559 -59.04 -0.46 12.00
CA ILE A 559 -59.95 -1.36 12.73
C ILE A 559 -60.94 -0.47 13.48
N ARG A 560 -62.15 -0.36 12.95
CA ARG A 560 -63.33 0.11 13.68
C ARG A 560 -63.69 -0.95 14.72
N GLN A 561 -63.56 -0.63 16.01
CA GLN A 561 -64.26 -1.33 17.09
C GLN A 561 -65.62 -0.66 17.30
N ASP A 562 -66.60 -1.07 16.49
CA ASP A 562 -68.01 -0.96 16.83
C ASP A 562 -68.48 -2.34 17.33
N GLY A 563 -68.88 -2.41 18.59
CA GLY A 563 -69.34 -3.62 19.27
C GLY A 563 -69.41 -3.37 20.79
N VAL A 564 -70.33 -2.52 21.25
CA VAL A 564 -71.66 -2.94 21.75
C VAL A 564 -71.49 -4.10 22.74
N SER A 565 -71.24 -3.81 24.02
CA SER A 565 -72.26 -3.37 24.98
C SER A 565 -73.56 -4.20 24.88
N SER A 566 -73.45 -5.51 25.15
CA SER A 566 -74.62 -6.38 25.40
C SER A 566 -74.17 -7.66 26.11
N GLN A 567 -73.64 -7.56 27.33
CA GLN A 567 -73.46 -8.76 28.17
C GLN A 567 -73.33 -8.52 29.68
N VAL A 568 -73.89 -7.43 30.21
CA VAL A 568 -73.91 -7.18 31.68
C VAL A 568 -75.34 -7.04 32.25
N ALA A 569 -76.38 -7.07 31.42
CA ALA A 569 -77.78 -6.96 31.86
C ALA A 569 -78.51 -8.32 31.98
N SER A 570 -77.89 -9.35 32.58
CA SER A 570 -78.50 -10.69 32.68
C SER A 570 -78.42 -11.33 34.08
N TRP A 571 -77.94 -10.64 35.10
CA TRP A 571 -77.71 -11.23 36.44
C TRP A 571 -78.47 -10.53 37.58
N CYS A 572 -79.50 -9.72 37.28
CA CYS A 572 -80.26 -8.98 38.31
C CYS A 572 -81.79 -9.19 38.28
N THR A 573 -82.32 -10.23 37.62
CA THR A 573 -83.76 -10.55 37.67
C THR A 573 -83.97 -11.98 38.19
N GLY A 574 -84.02 -12.13 39.50
CA GLY A 574 -84.33 -13.42 40.12
C GLY A 574 -84.20 -13.46 41.64
N VAL A 575 -84.70 -12.45 42.37
CA VAL A 575 -84.81 -12.52 43.85
C VAL A 575 -86.12 -11.93 44.39
N GLU A 576 -87.09 -11.57 43.54
CA GLU A 576 -88.43 -11.15 43.99
C GLU A 576 -89.43 -12.30 43.81
N ASP A 577 -89.39 -13.34 44.67
CA ASP A 577 -90.55 -14.22 44.93
C ASP A 577 -90.32 -15.26 46.06
N ALA A 578 -89.77 -14.85 47.21
CA ALA A 578 -89.68 -15.74 48.38
C ALA A 578 -89.82 -15.00 49.72
N ALA A 579 -90.71 -14.00 49.80
CA ALA A 579 -91.05 -13.32 51.05
C ALA A 579 -92.55 -13.45 51.34
N ALA A 580 -93.00 -14.68 51.63
CA ALA A 580 -94.22 -14.90 52.39
C ALA A 580 -94.13 -16.23 53.13
N ARG A 581 -94.19 -16.13 54.47
CA ARG A 581 -94.23 -17.19 55.51
C ARG A 581 -92.87 -17.52 56.14
N ASP A 582 -92.54 -16.86 57.24
CA ASP A 582 -92.97 -17.32 58.57
C ASP A 582 -92.50 -16.35 59.66
N THR A 583 -93.49 -15.88 60.42
CA THR A 583 -93.36 -15.27 61.74
C THR A 583 -92.93 -16.33 62.75
N GLU A 584 -91.82 -16.09 63.46
CA GLU A 584 -91.63 -16.32 64.91
C GLU A 584 -90.13 -16.43 65.26
N ALA A 585 -89.54 -15.34 65.79
CA ALA A 585 -88.50 -15.34 66.83
C ALA A 585 -88.00 -13.90 67.05
N GLY A 586 -88.70 -13.14 67.89
CA GLY A 586 -88.23 -11.85 68.40
C GLY A 586 -86.93 -12.04 69.18
N GLY A 587 -85.85 -11.41 68.71
CA GLY A 587 -84.53 -11.43 69.35
C GLY A 587 -83.34 -11.15 68.43
N GLN A 588 -83.50 -11.23 67.10
CA GLN A 588 -82.42 -11.00 66.11
C GLN A 588 -82.53 -9.67 65.33
N ASP A 589 -83.62 -8.92 65.50
CA ASP A 589 -83.98 -7.77 64.67
C ASP A 589 -83.02 -6.56 64.84
N LEU A 590 -82.48 -6.36 66.04
CA LEU A 590 -81.49 -5.29 66.29
C LEU A 590 -80.12 -5.60 65.64
N ALA A 591 -79.76 -6.88 65.54
CA ALA A 591 -78.50 -7.32 64.93
C ALA A 591 -78.57 -7.30 63.39
N GLN A 592 -79.75 -7.53 62.81
CA GLN A 592 -79.97 -7.38 61.37
C GLN A 592 -79.98 -5.92 60.93
N THR A 593 -80.64 -5.05 61.70
CA THR A 593 -80.66 -3.61 61.41
C THR A 593 -79.25 -3.00 61.47
N GLN A 594 -78.45 -3.40 62.47
CA GLN A 594 -77.05 -2.97 62.56
C GLN A 594 -76.19 -3.46 61.39
N ARG A 595 -76.39 -4.71 60.92
CA ARG A 595 -75.70 -5.23 59.74
C ARG A 595 -76.05 -4.47 58.46
N VAL A 596 -77.30 -4.05 58.30
CA VAL A 596 -77.71 -3.25 57.13
C VAL A 596 -77.01 -1.89 57.16
N THR A 597 -76.98 -1.21 58.31
CA THR A 597 -76.27 0.07 58.43
C THR A 597 -74.75 -0.06 58.23
N ASP A 598 -74.14 -1.15 58.72
CA ASP A 598 -72.71 -1.40 58.52
C ASP A 598 -72.40 -1.68 57.03
N LEU A 599 -73.31 -2.36 56.32
CA LEU A 599 -73.20 -2.61 54.88
C LEU A 599 -73.39 -1.33 54.06
N GLU A 600 -74.34 -0.47 54.41
CA GLU A 600 -74.54 0.83 53.76
C GLU A 600 -73.31 1.73 53.93
N GLN A 601 -72.70 1.74 55.13
CA GLN A 601 -71.44 2.45 55.36
C GLN A 601 -70.28 1.88 54.53
N LEU A 602 -70.20 0.54 54.41
CA LEU A 602 -69.19 -0.11 53.58
C LEU A 602 -69.36 0.21 52.09
N VAL A 603 -70.61 0.24 51.60
CA VAL A 603 -70.93 0.60 50.22
C VAL A 603 -70.55 2.05 49.95
N ALA A 604 -70.94 2.99 50.82
CA ALA A 604 -70.56 4.39 50.69
C ALA A 604 -69.02 4.59 50.72
N GLN A 605 -68.31 3.81 51.54
CA GLN A 605 -66.85 3.84 51.58
C GLN A 605 -66.23 3.29 50.29
N LEU A 606 -66.77 2.20 49.73
CA LEU A 606 -66.34 1.62 48.47
C LEU A 606 -66.60 2.57 47.29
N GLU A 607 -67.75 3.24 47.26
CA GLU A 607 -68.08 4.24 46.25
C GLU A 607 -67.11 5.44 46.30
N ALA A 608 -66.79 5.93 47.50
CA ALA A 608 -65.80 6.98 47.67
C ALA A 608 -64.40 6.55 47.18
N GLN A 609 -63.98 5.32 47.50
CA GLN A 609 -62.71 4.76 47.01
C GLN A 609 -62.69 4.57 45.49
N LEU A 610 -63.80 4.12 44.90
CA LEU A 610 -63.93 4.00 43.44
C LEU A 610 -63.86 5.36 42.76
N GLN A 611 -64.52 6.36 43.32
CA GLN A 611 -64.48 7.72 42.77
C GLN A 611 -63.08 8.33 42.86
N GLU A 612 -62.38 8.13 43.98
CA GLU A 612 -60.98 8.54 44.14
C GLU A 612 -60.08 7.86 43.09
N ARG A 613 -60.22 6.54 42.92
CA ARG A 613 -59.46 5.79 41.92
C ARG A 613 -59.76 6.22 40.48
N ASN A 614 -61.01 6.54 40.16
CA ASN A 614 -61.37 7.07 38.85
C ASN A 614 -60.71 8.44 38.59
N ASN A 615 -60.70 9.32 39.59
CA ASN A 615 -60.02 10.62 39.48
C ASN A 615 -58.50 10.45 39.29
N GLU A 616 -57.87 9.51 39.99
CA GLU A 616 -56.45 9.18 39.79
C GLU A 616 -56.18 8.63 38.37
N LEU A 617 -57.08 7.78 37.85
CA LEU A 617 -56.98 7.25 36.49
C LEU A 617 -57.16 8.35 35.43
N GLU A 618 -58.06 9.31 35.64
CA GLU A 618 -58.20 10.47 34.74
C GLU A 618 -56.99 11.40 34.77
N ASP A 619 -56.41 11.67 35.94
CA ASP A 619 -55.18 12.47 36.06
C ASP A 619 -53.98 11.76 35.39
N THR A 620 -53.84 10.44 35.58
CA THR A 620 -52.79 9.68 34.88
C THR A 620 -53.00 9.61 33.38
N ARG A 621 -54.25 9.47 32.91
CA ARG A 621 -54.61 9.52 31.50
C ARG A 621 -54.25 10.87 30.88
N THR A 622 -54.65 11.98 31.49
CA THR A 622 -54.34 13.32 30.96
C THR A 622 -52.84 13.62 30.97
N LYS A 623 -52.09 13.13 31.97
CA LYS A 623 -50.62 13.19 31.99
C LYS A 623 -49.99 12.39 30.85
N LEU A 624 -50.51 11.20 30.55
CA LEU A 624 -50.07 10.38 29.42
C LEU A 624 -50.39 11.06 28.09
N GLU A 625 -51.60 11.57 27.91
CA GLU A 625 -52.01 12.30 26.70
C GLU A 625 -51.09 13.51 26.44
N ARG A 626 -50.74 14.30 27.47
CA ARG A 626 -49.76 15.39 27.32
C ARG A 626 -48.38 14.89 26.90
N ARG A 627 -47.91 13.77 27.48
CA ARG A 627 -46.60 13.19 27.10
C ARG A 627 -46.59 12.70 25.66
N TYR A 628 -47.67 12.05 25.22
CA TYR A 628 -47.80 11.61 23.82
C TYR A 628 -47.84 12.81 22.87
N SER A 629 -48.61 13.85 23.18
CA SER A 629 -48.64 15.08 22.38
C SER A 629 -47.27 15.75 22.26
N THR A 630 -46.52 15.89 23.36
CA THR A 630 -45.14 16.42 23.31
C THR A 630 -44.20 15.55 22.48
N MET A 631 -44.38 14.23 22.52
CA MET A 631 -43.57 13.29 21.75
C MET A 631 -43.89 13.37 20.25
N GLU A 632 -45.17 13.50 19.89
CA GLU A 632 -45.62 13.73 18.52
C GLU A 632 -45.05 15.04 17.95
N ASP A 633 -45.14 16.15 18.69
CA ASP A 633 -44.58 17.44 18.26
C ASP A 633 -43.06 17.35 18.01
N LYS A 634 -42.34 16.63 18.88
CA LYS A 634 -40.91 16.39 18.70
C LYS A 634 -40.64 15.55 17.44
N LEU A 635 -41.39 14.46 17.23
CA LEU A 635 -41.27 13.64 16.03
C LEU A 635 -41.53 14.44 14.76
N PHE A 636 -42.55 15.30 14.74
CA PHE A 636 -42.82 16.18 13.60
C PHE A 636 -41.70 17.21 13.36
N SER A 637 -41.10 17.75 14.42
CA SER A 637 -39.93 18.63 14.31
C SER A 637 -38.72 17.91 13.72
N ASP A 638 -38.46 16.68 14.16
CA ASP A 638 -37.35 15.87 13.68
C ASP A 638 -37.56 15.48 12.21
N ILE A 639 -38.78 15.08 11.82
CA ILE A 639 -39.15 14.79 10.43
C ILE A 639 -38.87 16.01 9.54
N ARG A 640 -39.31 17.21 9.92
CA ARG A 640 -39.05 18.44 9.14
C ARG A 640 -37.57 18.76 9.01
N THR A 641 -36.79 18.47 10.06
CA THR A 641 -35.33 18.71 10.04
C THR A 641 -34.64 17.74 9.10
N LEU A 642 -35.06 16.46 9.09
CA LEU A 642 -34.57 15.45 8.16
C LEU A 642 -34.96 15.75 6.71
N GLU A 643 -36.18 16.22 6.47
CA GLU A 643 -36.63 16.64 5.13
C GLU A 643 -35.77 17.78 4.56
N ARG A 644 -35.43 18.79 5.38
CA ARG A 644 -34.52 19.87 4.97
C ARG A 644 -33.12 19.34 4.66
N ARG A 645 -32.58 18.47 5.52
CA ARG A 645 -31.25 17.88 5.30
C ARG A 645 -31.21 17.03 4.03
N ASN A 646 -32.28 16.28 3.74
CA ASN A 646 -32.38 15.53 2.49
C ASN A 646 -32.43 16.44 1.27
N ALA A 647 -33.14 17.57 1.34
CA ALA A 647 -33.15 18.56 0.25
C ALA A 647 -31.76 19.19 0.03
N ASP A 648 -31.02 19.50 1.10
CA ASP A 648 -29.66 20.02 1.03
C ASP A 648 -28.69 18.98 0.43
N LEU A 649 -28.83 17.70 0.80
CA LEU A 649 -28.01 16.60 0.27
C LEU A 649 -28.30 16.34 -1.22
N GLU A 650 -29.55 16.37 -1.65
CA GLU A 650 -29.87 16.26 -3.08
C GLU A 650 -29.30 17.43 -3.88
N LYS A 651 -29.31 18.65 -3.31
CA LYS A 651 -28.63 19.79 -3.93
C LYS A 651 -27.12 19.57 -4.03
N GLU A 652 -26.46 19.15 -2.95
CA GLU A 652 -25.02 18.85 -2.96
C GLU A 652 -24.67 17.74 -3.96
N LYS A 653 -25.49 16.70 -4.05
CA LYS A 653 -25.35 15.63 -5.04
C LYS A 653 -25.38 16.18 -6.47
N THR A 654 -26.36 17.02 -6.81
CA THR A 654 -26.42 17.64 -8.15
C THR A 654 -25.23 18.55 -8.45
N GLU A 655 -24.71 19.27 -7.45
CA GLU A 655 -23.50 20.09 -7.60
C GLU A 655 -22.24 19.21 -7.83
N ILE A 656 -22.15 18.06 -7.16
CA ILE A 656 -21.08 17.09 -7.35
C ILE A 656 -21.17 16.45 -8.74
N GLU A 657 -22.35 16.01 -9.17
CA GLU A 657 -22.58 15.46 -10.52
C GLU A 657 -22.17 16.46 -11.61
N GLN A 658 -22.50 17.74 -11.45
CA GLN A 658 -22.05 18.80 -12.37
C GLN A 658 -20.52 18.92 -12.39
N ARG A 659 -19.86 18.95 -11.22
CA ARG A 659 -18.39 19.01 -11.15
C ARG A 659 -17.72 17.80 -11.79
N TYR A 660 -18.31 16.60 -11.65
CA TYR A 660 -17.81 15.40 -12.33
C TYR A 660 -17.92 15.54 -13.85
N SER A 661 -19.04 16.06 -14.36
CA SER A 661 -19.19 16.32 -15.79
C SER A 661 -18.16 17.33 -16.31
N ASP A 662 -17.91 18.41 -15.56
CA ASP A 662 -16.90 19.41 -15.93
C ASP A 662 -15.48 18.81 -15.96
N VAL A 663 -15.12 17.98 -14.96
CA VAL A 663 -13.82 17.27 -14.92
C VAL A 663 -13.68 16.27 -16.07
N GLU A 664 -14.76 15.59 -16.45
CA GLU A 664 -14.75 14.67 -17.59
C GLU A 664 -14.51 15.42 -18.91
N GLN A 665 -15.17 16.57 -19.11
CA GLN A 665 -14.93 17.44 -20.27
C GLN A 665 -13.48 17.97 -20.31
N ASP A 666 -12.92 18.36 -19.17
CA ASP A 666 -11.53 18.77 -19.06
C ASP A 666 -10.55 17.63 -19.38
N ARG A 667 -10.86 16.40 -18.92
CA ARG A 667 -10.08 15.20 -19.23
C ARG A 667 -10.08 14.92 -20.73
N ASP A 668 -11.23 15.02 -21.39
CA ASP A 668 -11.34 14.83 -22.83
C ASP A 668 -10.58 15.92 -23.61
N ALA A 669 -10.64 17.17 -23.14
CA ALA A 669 -9.87 18.27 -23.71
C ALA A 669 -8.34 18.05 -23.56
N GLN A 670 -7.89 17.53 -22.42
CA GLN A 670 -6.49 17.15 -22.19
C GLN A 670 -6.08 15.96 -23.06
N GLY A 671 -6.95 14.95 -23.21
CA GLY A 671 -6.73 13.80 -24.09
C GLY A 671 -6.52 14.24 -25.54
N LYS A 672 -7.34 15.16 -26.05
CA LYS A 672 -7.17 15.75 -27.39
C LYS A 672 -5.85 16.50 -27.54
N LYS A 673 -5.43 17.27 -26.54
CA LYS A 673 -4.12 17.96 -26.55
C LYS A 673 -2.95 16.98 -26.54
N SER A 674 -3.06 15.89 -25.77
CA SER A 674 -2.04 14.83 -25.72
C SER A 674 -1.88 14.15 -27.09
N LEU A 675 -3.00 13.78 -27.72
CA LEU A 675 -3.01 13.20 -29.07
C LEU A 675 -2.39 14.16 -30.11
N GLN A 676 -2.69 15.46 -30.03
CA GLN A 676 -2.08 16.45 -30.91
C GLN A 676 -0.55 16.51 -30.75
N ILE A 677 -0.05 16.56 -29.50
CA ILE A 677 1.39 16.56 -29.22
C ILE A 677 2.05 15.28 -29.74
N GLN A 678 1.39 14.13 -29.59
CA GLN A 678 1.90 12.86 -30.10
C GLN A 678 1.98 12.85 -31.64
N CYS A 679 0.96 13.37 -32.33
CA CYS A 679 1.00 13.55 -33.78
C CYS A 679 2.14 14.49 -34.21
N ASP A 680 2.30 15.64 -33.55
CA ASP A 680 3.36 16.60 -33.84
C ASP A 680 4.76 16.00 -33.61
N TYR A 681 4.91 15.17 -32.57
CA TYR A 681 6.15 14.45 -32.26
C TYR A 681 6.50 13.42 -33.33
N GLU A 682 5.53 12.61 -33.79
CA GLU A 682 5.77 11.65 -34.87
C GLU A 682 6.10 12.34 -36.20
N ASP A 683 5.45 13.47 -36.50
CA ASP A 683 5.78 14.28 -37.68
C ASP A 683 7.18 14.93 -37.58
N PHE A 684 7.58 15.37 -36.38
CA PHE A 684 8.94 15.82 -36.12
C PHE A 684 9.97 14.69 -36.31
N LYS A 685 9.71 13.50 -35.77
CA LYS A 685 10.55 12.30 -35.93
C LYS A 685 10.72 11.91 -37.40
N ARG A 686 9.64 11.92 -38.19
CA ARG A 686 9.68 11.68 -39.64
C ARG A 686 10.47 12.73 -40.40
N ARG A 687 10.42 14.01 -39.97
CA ARG A 687 11.27 15.08 -40.54
C ARG A 687 12.74 14.82 -40.25
N MET A 688 13.10 14.56 -38.99
CA MET A 688 14.50 14.27 -38.64
C MET A 688 15.04 13.04 -39.36
N SER A 689 14.25 11.98 -39.53
CA SER A 689 14.67 10.78 -40.27
C SER A 689 15.04 11.13 -41.72
N ARG A 690 14.21 11.95 -42.40
CA ARG A 690 14.50 12.41 -43.77
C ARG A 690 15.76 13.28 -43.85
N ASP A 691 15.97 14.14 -42.86
CA ASP A 691 17.17 14.98 -42.80
C ASP A 691 18.43 14.12 -42.57
N LEU A 692 18.35 13.10 -41.71
CA LEU A 692 19.43 12.14 -41.50
C LEU A 692 19.75 11.34 -42.75
N ASP A 693 18.75 10.85 -43.48
CA ASP A 693 18.96 10.14 -44.74
C ASP A 693 19.59 11.05 -45.80
N THR A 694 19.17 12.31 -45.87
CA THR A 694 19.77 13.32 -46.75
C THR A 694 21.24 13.57 -46.40
N LEU A 695 21.57 13.65 -45.11
CA LEU A 695 22.96 13.82 -44.65
C LEU A 695 23.81 12.58 -44.96
N ARG A 696 23.27 11.36 -44.77
CA ARG A 696 23.93 10.11 -45.16
C ARG A 696 24.23 10.05 -46.64
N GLN A 697 23.27 10.46 -47.48
CA GLN A 697 23.48 10.52 -48.94
C GLN A 697 24.58 11.52 -49.32
N LYS A 698 24.60 12.71 -48.70
CA LYS A 698 25.67 13.70 -48.90
C LYS A 698 27.03 13.19 -48.44
N LEU A 699 27.09 12.50 -47.31
CA LEU A 699 28.33 11.89 -46.82
C LEU A 699 28.87 10.86 -47.81
N GLY A 700 28.01 9.96 -48.32
CA GLY A 700 28.40 8.99 -49.34
C GLY A 700 28.90 9.62 -50.64
N ALA A 701 28.32 10.76 -51.07
CA ALA A 701 28.82 11.49 -52.23
C ALA A 701 30.24 12.06 -51.99
N VAL A 702 30.49 12.62 -50.80
CA VAL A 702 31.83 13.13 -50.42
C VAL A 702 32.85 12.00 -50.31
N GLU A 703 32.47 10.85 -49.78
CA GLU A 703 33.32 9.65 -49.74
C GLU A 703 33.68 9.17 -51.15
N GLY A 704 32.71 9.15 -52.08
CA GLY A 704 32.98 8.83 -53.49
C GLY A 704 33.92 9.83 -54.17
N GLU A 705 33.78 11.13 -53.91
CA GLU A 705 34.72 12.15 -54.40
C GLU A 705 36.14 11.96 -53.83
N LYS A 706 36.23 11.63 -52.54
CA LYS A 706 37.51 11.31 -51.88
C LYS A 706 38.18 10.11 -52.54
N GLU A 707 37.45 9.02 -52.80
CA GLU A 707 37.99 7.84 -53.48
C GLU A 707 38.45 8.16 -54.91
N ALA A 708 37.69 8.97 -55.65
CA ALA A 708 38.09 9.42 -56.98
C ALA A 708 39.36 10.27 -56.96
N LEU A 709 39.51 11.18 -55.99
CA LEU A 709 40.73 11.97 -55.80
C LEU A 709 41.92 11.10 -55.39
N GLN A 710 41.70 10.12 -54.50
CA GLN A 710 42.74 9.16 -54.12
C GLN A 710 43.22 8.35 -55.34
N GLY A 711 42.29 7.87 -56.17
CA GLY A 711 42.63 7.17 -57.41
C GLY A 711 43.46 8.02 -58.39
N ARG A 712 43.15 9.32 -58.52
CA ARG A 712 43.96 10.25 -59.32
C ARG A 712 45.35 10.46 -58.74
N PHE A 713 45.46 10.57 -57.41
CA PHE A 713 46.74 10.71 -56.73
C PHE A 713 47.63 9.48 -56.92
N ASP A 714 47.06 8.27 -56.79
CA ASP A 714 47.77 7.02 -56.99
C ASP A 714 48.23 6.85 -58.45
N TRP A 715 47.41 7.31 -59.41
CA TRP A 715 47.77 7.32 -60.83
C TRP A 715 48.93 8.28 -61.11
N MET A 716 48.88 9.53 -60.63
CA MET A 716 50.00 10.48 -60.79
C MET A 716 51.28 9.99 -60.11
N SER A 717 51.15 9.28 -58.98
CA SER A 717 52.29 8.69 -58.28
C SER A 717 52.98 7.61 -59.12
N ARG A 718 52.19 6.76 -59.81
CA ARG A 718 52.73 5.76 -60.74
C ARG A 718 53.41 6.41 -61.94
N GLU A 719 52.76 7.38 -62.58
CA GLU A 719 53.33 8.11 -63.73
C GLU A 719 54.67 8.78 -63.36
N LYS A 720 54.77 9.35 -62.16
CA LYS A 720 56.01 9.93 -61.64
C LYS A 720 57.13 8.89 -61.48
N GLU A 721 56.82 7.71 -60.93
CA GLU A 721 57.83 6.64 -60.81
C GLU A 721 58.22 6.07 -62.19
N GLU A 722 57.28 5.97 -63.14
CA GLU A 722 57.58 5.59 -64.53
C GLU A 722 58.51 6.61 -65.21
N GLN A 723 58.25 7.91 -65.07
CA GLN A 723 59.13 8.97 -65.57
C GLN A 723 60.52 8.92 -64.94
N LYS A 724 60.59 8.64 -63.64
CA LYS A 724 61.86 8.47 -62.92
C LYS A 724 62.63 7.25 -63.44
N HIS A 725 61.96 6.13 -63.68
CA HIS A 725 62.57 4.94 -64.28
C HIS A 725 63.08 5.21 -65.71
N ALA A 726 62.30 5.91 -66.54
CA ALA A 726 62.72 6.31 -67.87
C ALA A 726 63.96 7.22 -67.82
N PHE A 727 64.00 8.17 -66.89
CA PHE A 727 65.16 9.04 -66.69
C PHE A 727 66.41 8.26 -66.25
N GLU A 728 66.27 7.29 -65.34
CA GLU A 728 67.39 6.44 -64.91
C GLU A 728 67.88 5.57 -66.07
N GLN A 729 66.98 5.02 -66.89
CA GLN A 729 67.34 4.24 -68.08
C GLN A 729 68.10 5.09 -69.11
N ASP A 730 67.65 6.32 -69.38
CA ASP A 730 68.35 7.27 -70.24
C ASP A 730 69.75 7.60 -69.70
N ARG A 731 69.87 7.75 -68.38
CA ARG A 731 71.16 7.97 -67.71
C ARG A 731 72.09 6.77 -67.89
N GLU A 732 71.61 5.54 -67.67
CA GLU A 732 72.38 4.32 -67.89
C GLU A 732 72.85 4.20 -69.36
N GLN A 733 71.97 4.52 -70.32
CA GLN A 733 72.34 4.54 -71.74
C GLN A 733 73.44 5.58 -72.03
N ARG A 734 73.36 6.77 -71.43
CA ARG A 734 74.42 7.78 -71.55
C ARG A 734 75.73 7.28 -70.96
N GLU A 735 75.72 6.69 -69.77
CA GLU A 735 76.91 6.11 -69.13
C GLU A 735 77.53 4.98 -69.99
N GLN A 736 76.70 4.14 -70.63
CA GLN A 736 77.16 3.11 -71.58
C GLN A 736 77.79 3.72 -72.84
N LEU A 737 77.18 4.76 -73.41
CA LEU A 737 77.72 5.47 -74.58
C LEU A 737 79.04 6.17 -74.23
N GLU A 738 79.14 6.82 -73.07
CA GLU A 738 80.37 7.43 -72.58
C GLU A 738 81.48 6.40 -72.43
N LYS A 739 81.18 5.23 -71.86
CA LYS A 739 82.11 4.10 -71.76
C LYS A 739 82.56 3.63 -73.15
N HIS A 740 81.63 3.48 -74.09
CA HIS A 740 81.96 3.07 -75.46
C HIS A 740 82.85 4.09 -76.18
N CYS A 741 82.57 5.39 -76.02
CA CYS A 741 83.42 6.47 -76.51
C CYS A 741 84.83 6.41 -75.89
N ALA A 742 84.93 6.16 -74.59
CA ALA A 742 86.22 6.00 -73.91
C ALA A 742 87.01 4.79 -74.42
N ASP A 743 86.34 3.66 -74.66
CA ASP A 743 86.94 2.46 -75.25
C ASP A 743 87.41 2.70 -76.69
N LEU A 744 86.63 3.40 -77.51
CA LEU A 744 87.02 3.80 -78.86
C LEU A 744 88.23 4.74 -78.86
N GLU A 745 88.29 5.71 -77.95
CA GLU A 745 89.46 6.58 -77.79
C GLU A 745 90.70 5.82 -77.27
N ARG A 746 90.51 4.78 -76.45
CA ARG A 746 91.59 3.87 -76.07
C ARG A 746 92.09 3.06 -77.27
N TRP A 747 91.18 2.45 -78.02
CA TRP A 747 91.50 1.69 -79.24
C TRP A 747 92.22 2.55 -80.29
N LYS A 748 91.75 3.79 -80.50
CA LYS A 748 92.40 4.77 -81.37
C LYS A 748 93.83 5.09 -80.93
N ARG A 749 94.07 5.23 -79.62
CA ARG A 749 95.44 5.41 -79.07
C ARG A 749 96.31 4.18 -79.30
N ASP A 750 95.79 2.97 -79.09
CA ASP A 750 96.51 1.73 -79.34
C ASP A 750 96.86 1.57 -80.83
N CYS A 751 95.92 1.85 -81.74
CA CYS A 751 96.17 1.87 -83.18
C CYS A 751 97.25 2.89 -83.55
N LYS A 752 97.21 4.09 -82.96
CA LYS A 752 98.24 5.13 -83.18
C LYS A 752 99.61 4.67 -82.67
N GLN A 753 99.69 4.04 -81.51
CA GLN A 753 100.93 3.46 -80.99
C GLN A 753 101.46 2.33 -81.88
N ARG A 754 100.60 1.44 -82.38
CA ARG A 754 100.98 0.37 -83.31
C ARG A 754 101.48 0.94 -84.64
N LEU A 755 100.83 1.97 -85.17
CA LEU A 755 101.29 2.70 -86.35
C LEU A 755 102.65 3.38 -86.12
N GLN A 756 102.84 4.03 -84.96
CA GLN A 756 104.15 4.60 -84.61
C GLN A 756 105.23 3.53 -84.48
N GLY A 757 104.90 2.35 -83.93
CA GLY A 757 105.79 1.20 -83.88
C GLY A 757 106.19 0.67 -85.26
N LEU A 758 105.26 0.67 -86.22
CA LEU A 758 105.56 0.29 -87.61
C LEU A 758 106.45 1.31 -88.34
N VAL A 759 106.27 2.61 -88.07
CA VAL A 759 107.13 3.68 -88.60
C VAL A 759 108.54 3.65 -87.99
N SER A 760 108.74 2.95 -86.86
CA SER A 760 110.05 2.77 -86.23
C SER A 760 110.84 1.57 -86.77
N LEU A 761 110.25 0.80 -87.69
CA LEU A 761 110.81 -0.42 -88.28
C LEU A 761 111.27 -0.26 -89.75
N GLU A 762 111.11 0.95 -90.32
CA GLU A 762 111.85 1.46 -91.49
C GLU A 762 113.03 2.30 -91.02
#